data_AF-A0A8H8XFL9-F1
#
_entry.id   AF-A0A8H8XFL9-F1
#
_cell.length_a   1.000
_cell.length_b   1.000
_cell.length_c   1.000
_cell.angle_alpha   90.00
_cell.angle_beta   90.00
_cell.angle_gamma   90.00
#
_symmetry.space_group_name_H-M   'P 1'
#
loop_
_entity.id
_entity.type
_entity.pdbx_description
1 polymer ?
#
loop_
_entity_poly.entity_id
_entity_poly.type
_entity_poly.pdbx_seq_one_letter_code
_entity_poly.pdbx_strand_id
1 'polypeptide(L)'
;KFTLNGTTLTFAATDFEARADDNTYEVEITASKTGEDNAIQTIIVTLNNIFENTVTINDQALSVDENASIDDNIGTLVTTGTVTAFTISTGNDNGFFKINNTGRIQVARTDLDYETKQSYALTVKIEGDDAKDETAQITITINNLLENTLAIADQTRSVEESAITDTNIGAPLITTGTITTFSITAGNDKNFFKIDNIGQIQVAKTGLDYETKQSYTLTVKIEDADAEDKTAQINIEITDVDDIAPTNIVLTHNNITLNAPIGTIIGTLSATDIDTDIDTKDLTYSVVNNTNFEITGNQLKVKTTPSTIATLNLNITASDGTNTSTPQAFTIAVIDNNTPIIKQFIVTQDGNNGRLISKNGGDVTVQAVVSASSYTWDSSSLTNKNSGNSTTFVFDPTNINSGTHAIKLKVEANSNYSERTLQLKLIAESVTSNDSDGDGIPDDKDTSNANNKIQAGEGKAIISTITDAKILLGVMGEYSGQLTLDQVKGYLAANNLTNNANNASTIGDIYDYVVEGLGATTFAEVIIELSTAIPAAAELYKYSLVNGWSGFVTNDDNTIKSKTSETCTDNSPWEIGLFTGATCLKLTIKDGGENDTDGNQVNNKGQVNGVVESTVSIVIPTPSDIGGSGDSGSGGGGCVYNPNAPARFDMGFILLMVLGAYYLLRRKRRLIR
;
A
#
# COMPACT_ATOMS: atom_id res chain seq x y z
N LYS A 1 -68.85 91.21 -54.89
CA LYS A 1 -67.74 90.26 -55.15
C LYS A 1 -66.92 90.65 -56.38
N PHE A 2 -67.49 91.42 -57.33
CA PHE A 2 -66.75 92.02 -58.45
C PHE A 2 -66.68 93.54 -58.31
N THR A 3 -65.53 94.13 -58.66
CA THR A 3 -65.33 95.58 -58.75
C THR A 3 -64.62 95.88 -60.06
N LEU A 4 -65.15 96.81 -60.87
CA LEU A 4 -64.55 97.21 -62.13
C LEU A 4 -63.91 98.60 -61.99
N ASN A 5 -62.61 98.71 -62.27
CA ASN A 5 -61.88 99.98 -62.29
C ASN A 5 -61.11 100.12 -63.60
N GLY A 6 -61.53 101.07 -64.44
CA GLY A 6 -61.02 101.21 -65.80
C GLY A 6 -61.25 99.92 -66.59
N THR A 7 -60.15 99.28 -67.01
CA THR A 7 -60.16 98.01 -67.76
C THR A 7 -59.95 96.78 -66.88
N THR A 8 -59.85 96.92 -65.55
CA THR A 8 -59.54 95.82 -64.64
C THR A 8 -60.76 95.44 -63.82
N LEU A 9 -61.20 94.18 -63.96
CA LEU A 9 -62.20 93.56 -63.11
C LEU A 9 -61.51 92.80 -61.98
N THR A 10 -61.73 93.19 -60.73
CA THR A 10 -61.24 92.48 -59.55
C THR A 10 -62.35 91.63 -58.94
N PHE A 11 -62.04 90.36 -58.71
CA PHE A 11 -62.93 89.39 -58.07
C PHE A 11 -62.39 89.00 -56.69
N ALA A 12 -63.26 88.97 -55.68
CA ALA A 12 -62.96 88.43 -54.35
C ALA A 12 -63.89 87.22 -54.10
N ALA A 13 -63.29 86.04 -54.03
CA ALA A 13 -64.00 84.79 -53.77
C ALA A 13 -64.45 84.69 -52.30
N THR A 14 -65.50 83.92 -52.06
CA THR A 14 -65.79 83.31 -50.75
C THR A 14 -65.36 81.86 -50.80
N ASP A 15 -65.15 81.27 -49.63
CA ASP A 15 -64.91 79.84 -49.43
C ASP A 15 -65.85 78.97 -50.26
N PHE A 16 -65.33 77.92 -50.90
CA PHE A 16 -66.12 77.08 -51.82
C PHE A 16 -67.21 76.35 -51.05
N GLU A 17 -66.87 75.85 -49.86
CA GLU A 17 -67.63 75.01 -48.94
C GLU A 17 -68.77 75.81 -48.27
N ALA A 18 -68.69 77.14 -48.28
CA ALA A 18 -69.70 78.03 -47.74
C ALA A 18 -70.87 78.33 -48.71
N ARG A 19 -70.86 77.80 -49.94
CA ARG A 19 -71.92 78.01 -50.95
C ARG A 19 -72.76 76.74 -51.17
N ALA A 20 -74.03 76.96 -51.47
CA ALA A 20 -74.99 75.90 -51.83
C ALA A 20 -75.50 76.00 -53.28
N ASP A 21 -74.90 76.88 -54.10
CA ASP A 21 -75.23 77.09 -55.51
C ASP A 21 -74.19 76.41 -56.43
N ASP A 22 -74.28 76.63 -57.75
CA ASP A 22 -73.47 75.93 -58.76
C ASP A 22 -71.98 76.32 -58.80
N ASN A 23 -71.48 77.04 -57.79
CA ASN A 23 -70.11 77.52 -57.65
C ASN A 23 -69.62 78.42 -58.79
N THR A 24 -70.55 78.97 -59.58
CA THR A 24 -70.24 79.99 -60.57
C THR A 24 -70.62 81.38 -60.08
N TYR A 25 -70.03 82.39 -60.71
CA TYR A 25 -70.46 83.76 -60.64
C TYR A 25 -70.55 84.31 -62.05
N GLU A 26 -71.70 84.86 -62.40
CA GLU A 26 -71.86 85.60 -63.64
C GLU A 26 -71.74 87.09 -63.37
N VAL A 27 -70.93 87.78 -64.18
CA VAL A 27 -70.81 89.24 -64.17
C VAL A 27 -70.93 89.76 -65.58
N GLU A 28 -71.93 90.60 -65.79
CA GLU A 28 -72.15 91.27 -67.06
C GLU A 28 -71.32 92.57 -67.11
N ILE A 29 -70.47 92.71 -68.14
CA ILE A 29 -69.69 93.91 -68.38
C ILE A 29 -70.21 94.61 -69.62
N THR A 30 -70.50 95.89 -69.49
CA THR A 30 -70.93 96.75 -70.58
C THR A 30 -69.81 97.71 -70.99
N ALA A 31 -69.36 97.65 -72.24
CA ALA A 31 -68.49 98.63 -72.86
C ALA A 31 -69.32 99.62 -73.69
N SER A 32 -69.04 100.92 -73.53
CA SER A 32 -69.78 102.00 -74.19
C SER A 32 -68.82 102.99 -74.86
N LYS A 33 -69.21 103.53 -76.02
CA LYS A 33 -68.48 104.57 -76.73
C LYS A 33 -69.44 105.61 -77.28
N THR A 34 -69.13 106.88 -77.08
CA THR A 34 -70.02 107.99 -77.48
C THR A 34 -70.30 107.96 -78.98
N GLY A 35 -71.59 107.83 -79.33
CA GLY A 35 -72.08 107.77 -80.71
C GLY A 35 -72.21 106.34 -81.28
N GLU A 36 -71.97 105.30 -80.49
CA GLU A 36 -72.11 103.89 -80.88
C GLU A 36 -72.94 103.10 -79.83
N ASP A 37 -73.48 101.95 -80.25
CA ASP A 37 -74.21 101.04 -79.36
C ASP A 37 -73.27 100.35 -78.36
N ASN A 38 -73.79 100.07 -77.17
CA ASN A 38 -73.02 99.37 -76.14
C ASN A 38 -72.79 97.90 -76.53
N ALA A 39 -71.59 97.41 -76.25
CA ALA A 39 -71.28 95.99 -76.30
C ALA A 39 -71.37 95.40 -74.89
N ILE A 40 -72.12 94.31 -74.74
CA ILE A 40 -72.29 93.60 -73.48
C ILE A 40 -71.59 92.24 -73.58
N GLN A 41 -70.81 91.89 -72.57
CA GLN A 41 -70.19 90.57 -72.44
C GLN A 41 -70.41 90.04 -71.02
N THR A 42 -70.96 88.83 -70.92
CA THR A 42 -71.01 88.09 -69.66
C THR A 42 -69.70 87.34 -69.45
N ILE A 43 -69.12 87.49 -68.27
CA ILE A 43 -67.99 86.70 -67.79
C ILE A 43 -68.51 85.74 -66.72
N ILE A 44 -68.18 84.46 -66.88
CA ILE A 44 -68.48 83.43 -65.89
C ILE A 44 -67.19 83.10 -65.15
N VAL A 45 -67.21 83.22 -63.83
CA VAL A 45 -66.12 82.82 -62.94
C VAL A 45 -66.56 81.58 -62.17
N THR A 46 -65.96 80.44 -62.50
CA THR A 46 -66.16 79.18 -61.77
C THR A 46 -65.13 79.07 -60.66
N LEU A 47 -65.57 78.82 -59.43
CA LEU A 47 -64.68 78.41 -58.35
C LEU A 47 -64.39 76.91 -58.50
N ASN A 48 -63.12 76.53 -58.41
CA ASN A 48 -62.72 75.13 -58.30
C ASN A 48 -62.52 74.82 -56.82
N ASN A 49 -63.13 73.74 -56.33
CA ASN A 49 -62.81 73.20 -55.02
C ASN A 49 -61.35 72.71 -55.03
N ILE A 50 -60.64 73.04 -53.97
CA ILE A 50 -59.33 72.52 -53.64
C ILE A 50 -59.45 71.86 -52.27
N PHE A 51 -58.34 71.36 -51.72
CA PHE A 51 -58.32 70.92 -50.33
C PHE A 51 -57.68 72.05 -49.51
N GLU A 52 -58.41 72.59 -48.55
CA GLU A 52 -57.99 73.70 -47.71
C GLU A 52 -57.11 73.22 -46.55
N ASN A 53 -57.26 71.95 -46.14
CA ASN A 53 -56.48 71.34 -45.06
C ASN A 53 -55.48 70.29 -45.55
N THR A 54 -54.50 69.99 -44.70
CA THR A 54 -53.51 68.93 -44.93
C THR A 54 -53.51 67.95 -43.79
N VAL A 55 -53.54 66.66 -44.12
CA VAL A 55 -53.18 65.58 -43.21
C VAL A 55 -51.94 64.89 -43.73
N THR A 56 -51.07 64.41 -42.84
CA THR A 56 -49.89 63.65 -43.25
C THR A 56 -49.70 62.44 -42.35
N ILE A 57 -49.33 61.32 -42.97
CA ILE A 57 -48.82 60.13 -42.30
C ILE A 57 -47.53 59.70 -43.00
N ASN A 58 -46.53 59.32 -42.22
CA ASN A 58 -45.30 58.71 -42.72
C ASN A 58 -45.29 57.23 -42.36
N ASP A 59 -44.43 56.47 -43.05
CA ASP A 59 -44.16 55.07 -42.71
C ASP A 59 -43.69 54.95 -41.26
N GLN A 60 -44.20 53.94 -40.55
CA GLN A 60 -43.90 53.70 -39.14
C GLN A 60 -43.64 52.21 -38.91
N ALA A 61 -42.80 51.93 -37.91
CA ALA A 61 -42.51 50.57 -37.48
C ALA A 61 -43.01 50.38 -36.05
N LEU A 62 -43.73 49.29 -35.83
CA LEU A 62 -44.21 48.83 -34.54
C LEU A 62 -43.80 47.36 -34.35
N SER A 63 -43.86 46.86 -33.12
CA SER A 63 -43.67 45.44 -32.87
C SER A 63 -44.64 44.91 -31.82
N VAL A 64 -44.83 43.60 -31.83
CA VAL A 64 -45.69 42.88 -30.89
C VAL A 64 -45.13 41.47 -30.70
N ASP A 65 -45.23 40.94 -29.49
CA ASP A 65 -44.86 39.55 -29.22
C ASP A 65 -45.87 38.60 -29.87
N GLU A 66 -45.42 37.45 -30.36
CA GLU A 66 -46.30 36.50 -31.06
C GLU A 66 -47.43 35.95 -30.17
N ASN A 67 -47.18 35.82 -28.87
CA ASN A 67 -48.18 35.38 -27.90
C ASN A 67 -49.14 36.49 -27.42
N ALA A 68 -49.14 37.65 -28.08
CA ALA A 68 -49.97 38.78 -27.68
C ALA A 68 -51.46 38.42 -27.70
N SER A 69 -52.15 38.89 -26.66
CA SER A 69 -53.57 38.66 -26.46
C SER A 69 -54.41 39.60 -27.32
N ILE A 70 -55.66 39.22 -27.59
CA ILE A 70 -56.63 40.11 -28.23
C ILE A 70 -56.73 41.41 -27.43
N ASP A 71 -56.79 42.54 -28.14
CA ASP A 71 -56.81 43.91 -27.60
C ASP A 71 -55.47 44.45 -27.07
N ASP A 72 -54.39 43.65 -27.09
CA ASP A 72 -53.07 44.17 -26.75
C ASP A 72 -52.67 45.33 -27.66
N ASN A 73 -52.08 46.35 -27.05
CA ASN A 73 -51.69 47.56 -27.73
C ASN A 73 -50.38 47.34 -28.50
N ILE A 74 -50.41 47.50 -29.82
CA ILE A 74 -49.20 47.45 -30.64
C ILE A 74 -48.57 48.84 -30.74
N GLY A 75 -49.40 49.89 -30.82
CA GLY A 75 -48.94 51.26 -30.89
C GLY A 75 -50.04 52.23 -31.32
N THR A 76 -49.75 53.52 -31.32
CA THR A 76 -50.65 54.56 -31.85
C THR A 76 -49.92 55.33 -32.94
N LEU A 77 -50.55 55.44 -34.12
CA LEU A 77 -49.94 56.07 -35.29
C LEU A 77 -49.74 57.57 -35.06
N VAL A 78 -48.56 58.05 -35.42
CA VAL A 78 -48.22 59.47 -35.42
C VAL A 78 -48.64 60.08 -36.76
N THR A 79 -49.49 61.11 -36.70
CA THR A 79 -49.97 61.87 -37.86
C THR A 79 -49.85 63.37 -37.60
N THR A 80 -49.95 64.19 -38.65
CA THR A 80 -50.14 65.65 -38.51
C THR A 80 -51.41 66.11 -39.22
N GLY A 81 -51.97 67.23 -38.78
CA GLY A 81 -53.30 67.69 -39.20
C GLY A 81 -54.44 67.09 -38.37
N THR A 82 -55.68 67.44 -38.71
CA THR A 82 -56.89 66.92 -38.04
C THR A 82 -57.39 65.69 -38.79
N VAL A 83 -57.03 64.51 -38.30
CA VAL A 83 -57.47 63.22 -38.87
C VAL A 83 -58.84 62.84 -38.33
N THR A 84 -59.77 62.48 -39.21
CA THR A 84 -61.15 62.12 -38.89
C THR A 84 -61.39 60.60 -38.94
N ALA A 85 -60.61 59.87 -39.75
CA ALA A 85 -60.70 58.41 -39.84
C ALA A 85 -59.36 57.74 -40.12
N PHE A 86 -59.22 56.51 -39.60
CA PHE A 86 -58.11 55.60 -39.87
C PHE A 86 -58.66 54.29 -40.42
N THR A 87 -58.11 53.82 -41.56
CA THR A 87 -58.52 52.55 -42.17
C THR A 87 -57.29 51.76 -42.60
N ILE A 88 -57.20 50.48 -42.22
CA ILE A 88 -56.23 49.56 -42.80
C ILE A 88 -56.76 49.13 -44.17
N SER A 89 -56.11 49.59 -45.25
CA SER A 89 -56.55 49.37 -46.62
C SER A 89 -56.09 48.03 -47.18
N THR A 90 -54.84 47.61 -46.88
CA THR A 90 -54.25 46.35 -47.37
C THR A 90 -53.22 45.81 -46.37
N GLY A 91 -52.81 44.54 -46.54
CA GLY A 91 -51.75 43.93 -45.74
C GLY A 91 -52.21 43.22 -44.46
N ASN A 92 -53.52 43.26 -44.18
CA ASN A 92 -54.16 42.63 -43.02
C ASN A 92 -55.14 41.51 -43.45
N ASP A 93 -54.78 40.74 -44.47
CA ASP A 93 -55.68 39.77 -45.13
C ASP A 93 -56.22 38.69 -44.17
N ASN A 94 -55.42 38.35 -43.14
CA ASN A 94 -55.79 37.37 -42.10
C ASN A 94 -56.53 37.99 -40.89
N GLY A 95 -56.66 39.33 -40.86
CA GLY A 95 -57.36 40.06 -39.81
C GLY A 95 -56.65 40.03 -38.44
N PHE A 96 -55.31 39.98 -38.42
CA PHE A 96 -54.53 39.96 -37.17
C PHE A 96 -54.55 41.30 -36.43
N PHE A 97 -54.81 42.40 -37.14
CA PHE A 97 -54.74 43.75 -36.58
C PHE A 97 -56.05 44.50 -36.73
N LYS A 98 -56.35 45.39 -35.80
CA LYS A 98 -57.43 46.37 -35.92
C LYS A 98 -56.93 47.75 -35.53
N ILE A 99 -57.48 48.78 -36.16
CA ILE A 99 -57.18 50.19 -35.85
C ILE A 99 -58.46 50.88 -35.37
N ASN A 100 -58.35 51.72 -34.34
CA ASN A 100 -59.47 52.53 -33.87
C ASN A 100 -59.39 53.98 -34.43
N ASN A 101 -60.40 54.80 -34.12
CA ASN A 101 -60.49 56.20 -34.55
C ASN A 101 -59.41 57.13 -33.97
N THR A 102 -58.66 56.69 -32.95
CA THR A 102 -57.51 57.43 -32.40
C THR A 102 -56.19 57.04 -33.07
N GLY A 103 -56.21 56.16 -34.07
CA GLY A 103 -55.00 55.65 -34.74
C GLY A 103 -54.28 54.56 -33.94
N ARG A 104 -54.90 54.01 -32.88
CA ARG A 104 -54.33 52.93 -32.08
C ARG A 104 -54.52 51.61 -32.77
N ILE A 105 -53.42 50.91 -33.04
CA ILE A 105 -53.40 49.55 -33.59
C ILE A 105 -53.37 48.55 -32.43
N GLN A 106 -54.24 47.56 -32.48
CA GLN A 106 -54.35 46.49 -31.49
C GLN A 106 -54.40 45.12 -32.17
N VAL A 107 -54.01 44.08 -31.42
CA VAL A 107 -54.17 42.68 -31.83
C VAL A 107 -55.66 42.34 -31.91
N ALA A 108 -56.06 41.71 -33.01
CA ALA A 108 -57.43 41.25 -33.24
C ALA A 108 -57.57 39.71 -33.15
N ARG A 109 -56.46 38.96 -33.22
CA ARG A 109 -56.40 37.49 -33.16
C ARG A 109 -55.10 37.01 -32.49
N THR A 110 -55.16 35.89 -31.79
CA THR A 110 -54.06 35.30 -30.99
C THR A 110 -53.17 34.32 -31.74
N ASP A 111 -53.23 34.31 -33.07
CA ASP A 111 -52.53 33.30 -33.89
C ASP A 111 -51.33 33.94 -34.63
N LEU A 112 -50.76 35.00 -34.03
CA LEU A 112 -49.48 35.53 -34.46
C LEU A 112 -48.43 34.49 -34.11
N ASP A 113 -47.56 34.18 -35.07
CA ASP A 113 -46.58 33.11 -34.99
C ASP A 113 -45.38 33.58 -35.81
N TYR A 114 -44.25 33.77 -35.12
CA TYR A 114 -43.02 34.27 -35.69
C TYR A 114 -42.43 33.29 -36.69
N GLU A 115 -42.44 32.00 -36.39
CA GLU A 115 -41.97 30.89 -37.22
C GLU A 115 -42.75 30.83 -38.53
N THR A 116 -44.04 31.17 -38.49
CA THR A 116 -44.88 31.30 -39.68
C THR A 116 -44.62 32.61 -40.43
N LYS A 117 -44.60 33.76 -39.75
CA LYS A 117 -44.45 35.07 -40.38
C LYS A 117 -43.93 36.16 -39.43
N GLN A 118 -42.70 36.60 -39.70
CA GLN A 118 -41.97 37.56 -38.85
C GLN A 118 -42.40 39.03 -39.00
N SER A 119 -43.14 39.40 -40.06
CA SER A 119 -43.58 40.79 -40.23
C SER A 119 -44.80 40.96 -41.14
N TYR A 120 -45.55 42.02 -40.89
CA TYR A 120 -46.70 42.45 -41.67
C TYR A 120 -46.52 43.90 -42.12
N ALA A 121 -46.76 44.18 -43.40
CA ALA A 121 -46.75 45.53 -43.95
C ALA A 121 -48.18 45.98 -44.23
N LEU A 122 -48.73 46.83 -43.36
CA LEU A 122 -50.09 47.35 -43.46
C LEU A 122 -50.08 48.67 -44.21
N THR A 123 -50.91 48.83 -45.24
CA THR A 123 -51.17 50.15 -45.82
C THR A 123 -52.30 50.79 -45.03
N VAL A 124 -52.00 51.87 -44.30
CA VAL A 124 -53.01 52.62 -43.53
C VAL A 124 -53.34 53.91 -44.27
N LYS A 125 -54.62 54.10 -44.56
CA LYS A 125 -55.19 55.34 -45.09
C LYS A 125 -55.68 56.21 -43.93
N ILE A 126 -55.35 57.50 -44.00
CA ILE A 126 -55.92 58.54 -43.15
C ILE A 126 -56.77 59.50 -43.96
N GLU A 127 -57.87 59.94 -43.38
CA GLU A 127 -58.80 60.91 -43.96
C GLU A 127 -58.88 62.12 -43.02
N GLY A 128 -58.96 63.32 -43.57
CA GLY A 128 -59.14 64.56 -42.81
C GLY A 128 -60.41 65.29 -43.21
N ASP A 129 -60.75 66.35 -42.48
CA ASP A 129 -61.81 67.27 -42.89
C ASP A 129 -61.27 68.18 -43.99
N ASP A 130 -61.87 68.11 -45.18
CA ASP A 130 -61.45 68.89 -46.35
C ASP A 130 -59.94 68.81 -46.65
N ALA A 131 -59.42 67.58 -46.53
CA ALA A 131 -58.02 67.25 -46.76
C ALA A 131 -57.92 66.07 -47.73
N LYS A 132 -56.87 66.07 -48.55
CA LYS A 132 -56.57 64.92 -49.40
C LYS A 132 -56.20 63.71 -48.54
N ASP A 133 -56.79 62.57 -48.86
CA ASP A 133 -56.42 61.29 -48.25
C ASP A 133 -54.93 60.98 -48.46
N GLU A 134 -54.27 60.54 -47.40
CA GLU A 134 -52.88 60.10 -47.44
C GLU A 134 -52.77 58.66 -46.95
N THR A 135 -51.74 57.96 -47.44
CA THR A 135 -51.48 56.56 -47.08
C THR A 135 -50.02 56.38 -46.69
N ALA A 136 -49.76 55.56 -45.69
CA ALA A 136 -48.42 55.13 -45.33
C ALA A 136 -48.36 53.63 -45.09
N GLN A 137 -47.15 53.08 -45.19
CA GLN A 137 -46.86 51.69 -44.85
C GLN A 137 -46.47 51.58 -43.37
N ILE A 138 -47.24 50.81 -42.61
CA ILE A 138 -46.98 50.50 -41.20
C ILE A 138 -46.45 49.08 -41.12
N THR A 139 -45.19 48.93 -40.75
CA THR A 139 -44.55 47.63 -40.57
C THR A 139 -44.74 47.17 -39.13
N ILE A 140 -45.37 46.01 -38.94
CA ILE A 140 -45.47 45.34 -37.64
C ILE A 140 -44.51 44.15 -37.65
N THR A 141 -43.47 44.22 -36.85
CA THR A 141 -42.54 43.11 -36.61
C THR A 141 -43.08 42.24 -35.49
N ILE A 142 -43.10 40.92 -35.70
CA ILE A 142 -43.43 39.95 -34.66
C ILE A 142 -42.14 39.65 -33.90
N ASN A 143 -42.17 39.72 -32.57
CA ASN A 143 -41.04 39.31 -31.74
C ASN A 143 -41.17 37.81 -31.44
N ASN A 144 -40.08 37.06 -31.68
CA ASN A 144 -39.99 35.65 -31.33
C ASN A 144 -39.88 35.47 -29.81
N LEU A 145 -40.66 34.54 -29.28
CA LEU A 145 -40.56 33.98 -27.95
C LEU A 145 -40.40 32.47 -28.08
N LEU A 146 -39.40 31.91 -27.39
CA LEU A 146 -39.13 30.47 -27.44
C LEU A 146 -40.32 29.67 -26.86
N GLU A 147 -40.96 28.83 -27.67
CA GLU A 147 -42.17 28.10 -27.30
C GLU A 147 -41.91 26.63 -26.91
N ASN A 148 -40.81 26.05 -27.37
CA ASN A 148 -40.43 24.67 -27.07
C ASN A 148 -39.70 24.55 -25.72
N THR A 149 -39.78 23.35 -25.15
CA THR A 149 -39.07 23.00 -23.91
C THR A 149 -38.10 21.85 -24.16
N LEU A 150 -36.85 22.07 -23.75
CA LEU A 150 -35.82 21.04 -23.73
C LEU A 150 -35.50 20.65 -22.29
N ALA A 151 -35.19 19.38 -22.08
CA ALA A 151 -34.52 18.95 -20.86
C ALA A 151 -33.54 17.82 -21.11
N ILE A 152 -32.42 17.90 -20.39
CA ILE A 152 -31.42 16.86 -20.27
C ILE A 152 -30.95 16.85 -18.81
N ALA A 153 -30.76 15.66 -18.26
CA ALA A 153 -30.25 15.47 -16.91
C ALA A 153 -28.89 14.78 -16.97
N ASP A 154 -28.13 14.90 -15.87
CA ASP A 154 -26.85 14.22 -15.72
C ASP A 154 -27.03 12.70 -15.84
N GLN A 155 -26.11 12.05 -16.55
CA GLN A 155 -26.14 10.61 -16.78
C GLN A 155 -24.75 10.01 -16.62
N THR A 156 -24.70 8.75 -16.22
CA THR A 156 -23.47 7.96 -16.19
C THR A 156 -23.47 6.92 -17.30
N ARG A 157 -22.30 6.70 -17.87
CA ARG A 157 -21.99 5.61 -18.80
C ARG A 157 -20.64 5.01 -18.43
N SER A 158 -20.37 3.83 -18.95
CA SER A 158 -19.06 3.21 -18.85
C SER A 158 -18.57 2.70 -20.19
N VAL A 159 -17.25 2.61 -20.34
CA VAL A 159 -16.59 2.04 -21.52
C VAL A 159 -15.25 1.43 -21.10
N GLU A 160 -14.88 0.30 -21.68
CA GLU A 160 -13.57 -0.30 -21.48
C GLU A 160 -12.46 0.59 -22.04
N GLU A 161 -11.30 0.63 -21.40
CA GLU A 161 -10.16 1.40 -21.90
C GLU A 161 -9.64 0.90 -23.25
N SER A 162 -9.78 -0.41 -23.49
CA SER A 162 -9.43 -1.08 -24.74
C SER A 162 -10.40 -0.78 -25.89
N ALA A 163 -11.46 0.01 -25.63
CA ALA A 163 -12.48 0.30 -26.63
C ALA A 163 -11.91 0.99 -27.87
N ILE A 164 -12.26 0.42 -29.02
CA ILE A 164 -11.85 0.94 -30.33
C ILE A 164 -12.73 2.11 -30.78
N THR A 165 -12.28 2.84 -31.79
CA THR A 165 -13.07 3.89 -32.45
C THR A 165 -14.45 3.38 -32.87
N ASP A 166 -15.47 4.24 -32.75
CA ASP A 166 -16.89 3.97 -33.05
C ASP A 166 -17.61 3.04 -32.06
N THR A 167 -16.96 2.61 -30.99
CA THR A 167 -17.63 1.89 -29.89
C THR A 167 -18.70 2.77 -29.25
N ASN A 168 -19.94 2.28 -29.21
CA ASN A 168 -21.07 2.97 -28.58
C ASN A 168 -20.93 2.92 -27.05
N ILE A 169 -21.00 4.07 -26.41
CA ILE A 169 -20.88 4.22 -24.95
C ILE A 169 -22.29 4.21 -24.33
N GLY A 170 -22.82 3.01 -24.16
CA GLY A 170 -24.20 2.75 -23.77
C GLY A 170 -25.23 3.20 -24.81
N ALA A 171 -26.48 3.34 -24.40
CA ALA A 171 -27.58 3.84 -25.25
C ALA A 171 -27.51 5.37 -25.43
N PRO A 172 -28.16 5.92 -26.48
CA PRO A 172 -28.27 7.37 -26.67
C PRO A 172 -28.80 8.10 -25.43
N LEU A 173 -28.42 9.38 -25.27
CA LEU A 173 -28.77 10.17 -24.10
C LEU A 173 -30.29 10.32 -23.95
N ILE A 174 -30.76 10.15 -22.71
CA ILE A 174 -32.16 10.35 -22.37
C ILE A 174 -32.43 11.86 -22.28
N THR A 175 -33.39 12.34 -23.06
CA THR A 175 -33.76 13.76 -23.18
C THR A 175 -35.27 13.93 -23.35
N THR A 176 -35.76 15.17 -23.20
CA THR A 176 -37.15 15.54 -23.51
C THR A 176 -37.20 16.76 -24.42
N GLY A 177 -38.17 16.80 -25.32
CA GLY A 177 -38.32 17.85 -26.33
C GLY A 177 -37.83 17.40 -27.71
N THR A 178 -38.03 18.25 -28.72
CA THR A 178 -37.49 18.05 -30.07
C THR A 178 -36.09 18.65 -30.13
N ILE A 179 -35.06 17.83 -30.30
CA ILE A 179 -33.67 18.29 -30.33
C ILE A 179 -33.19 18.31 -31.78
N THR A 180 -32.58 19.43 -32.17
CA THR A 180 -31.99 19.58 -33.50
C THR A 180 -30.49 19.26 -33.50
N THR A 181 -29.79 19.59 -32.40
CA THR A 181 -28.33 19.43 -32.30
C THR A 181 -27.91 18.93 -30.93
N PHE A 182 -26.98 17.98 -30.93
CA PHE A 182 -26.20 17.56 -29.76
C PHE A 182 -24.75 17.99 -29.96
N SER A 183 -24.12 18.55 -28.93
CA SER A 183 -22.69 18.87 -28.97
C SER A 183 -22.00 18.66 -27.62
N ILE A 184 -20.75 18.21 -27.64
CA ILE A 184 -19.89 18.16 -26.46
C ILE A 184 -19.14 19.49 -26.38
N THR A 185 -19.37 20.27 -25.33
CA THR A 185 -18.84 21.64 -25.19
C THR A 185 -17.66 21.73 -24.23
N ALA A 186 -17.50 20.77 -23.32
CA ALA A 186 -16.37 20.71 -22.38
C ALA A 186 -16.12 19.26 -21.90
N GLY A 187 -14.97 19.05 -21.25
CA GLY A 187 -14.59 17.76 -20.65
C GLY A 187 -13.97 16.74 -21.61
N ASN A 188 -13.79 17.12 -22.88
CA ASN A 188 -13.29 16.28 -23.96
C ASN A 188 -11.98 16.83 -24.58
N ASP A 189 -11.06 17.36 -23.77
CA ASP A 189 -9.87 18.09 -24.25
C ASP A 189 -8.98 17.27 -25.18
N LYS A 190 -8.93 15.94 -24.98
CA LYS A 190 -8.20 15.01 -25.82
C LYS A 190 -9.00 14.51 -27.04
N ASN A 191 -10.27 14.90 -27.20
CA ASN A 191 -11.18 14.41 -28.25
C ASN A 191 -11.31 12.89 -28.28
N PHE A 192 -11.44 12.25 -27.10
CA PHE A 192 -11.69 10.81 -27.01
C PHE A 192 -13.13 10.43 -27.32
N PHE A 193 -14.06 11.37 -27.17
CA PHE A 193 -15.49 11.12 -27.35
C PHE A 193 -16.06 11.95 -28.49
N LYS A 194 -17.11 11.43 -29.14
CA LYS A 194 -17.96 12.16 -30.07
C LYS A 194 -19.42 11.86 -29.76
N ILE A 195 -20.31 12.75 -30.16
CA ILE A 195 -21.76 12.56 -30.04
C ILE A 195 -22.39 12.78 -31.42
N ASP A 196 -23.37 11.96 -31.78
CA ASP A 196 -24.13 12.12 -33.02
C ASP A 196 -25.45 12.87 -32.80
N ASN A 197 -26.20 13.08 -33.88
CA ASN A 197 -27.46 13.86 -33.86
C ASN A 197 -28.62 13.16 -33.14
N ILE A 198 -28.49 11.88 -32.76
CA ILE A 198 -29.48 11.17 -31.95
C ILE A 198 -29.07 11.09 -30.47
N GLY A 199 -27.95 11.71 -30.10
CA GLY A 199 -27.41 11.69 -28.75
C GLY A 199 -26.61 10.43 -28.41
N GLN A 200 -26.17 9.63 -29.39
CA GLN A 200 -25.29 8.50 -29.15
C GLN A 200 -23.86 9.00 -28.93
N ILE A 201 -23.31 8.72 -27.75
CA ILE A 201 -21.89 8.96 -27.47
C ILE A 201 -21.09 7.76 -27.97
N GLN A 202 -19.98 8.02 -28.65
CA GLN A 202 -19.06 7.01 -29.15
C GLN A 202 -17.60 7.38 -28.86
N VAL A 203 -16.73 6.38 -28.84
CA VAL A 203 -15.27 6.58 -28.85
C VAL A 203 -14.86 7.20 -30.20
N ALA A 204 -14.25 8.37 -30.17
CA ALA A 204 -13.78 9.08 -31.35
C ALA A 204 -12.36 8.67 -31.77
N LYS A 205 -11.53 8.23 -30.81
CA LYS A 205 -10.17 7.72 -31.04
C LYS A 205 -9.74 6.81 -29.90
N THR A 206 -8.79 5.91 -30.18
CA THR A 206 -8.19 5.01 -29.20
C THR A 206 -7.25 5.75 -28.21
N GLY A 207 -6.92 5.09 -27.10
CA GLY A 207 -6.02 5.61 -26.06
C GLY A 207 -6.73 6.08 -24.79
N LEU A 208 -7.93 5.57 -24.52
CA LEU A 208 -8.44 5.51 -23.15
C LEU A 208 -7.51 4.58 -22.36
N ASP A 209 -7.25 4.93 -21.11
CA ASP A 209 -6.23 4.31 -20.25
C ASP A 209 -6.69 4.57 -18.81
N TYR A 210 -7.07 3.50 -18.13
CA TYR A 210 -7.66 3.50 -16.80
C TYR A 210 -6.63 3.92 -15.75
N GLU A 211 -5.40 3.40 -15.85
CA GLU A 211 -4.25 3.70 -14.97
C GLU A 211 -3.93 5.19 -14.98
N THR A 212 -4.09 5.84 -16.14
CA THR A 212 -3.89 7.29 -16.30
C THR A 212 -5.13 8.08 -15.86
N LYS A 213 -6.34 7.66 -16.25
CA LYS A 213 -7.58 8.42 -15.96
C LYS A 213 -8.85 7.57 -16.02
N GLN A 214 -9.41 7.32 -14.85
CA GLN A 214 -10.58 6.44 -14.65
C GLN A 214 -11.94 7.05 -15.03
N SER A 215 -12.04 8.36 -15.27
CA SER A 215 -13.32 8.96 -15.69
C SER A 215 -13.19 10.30 -16.43
N TYR A 216 -14.20 10.60 -17.24
CA TYR A 216 -14.37 11.85 -17.96
C TYR A 216 -15.76 12.43 -17.71
N THR A 217 -15.83 13.70 -17.30
CA THR A 217 -17.11 14.40 -17.16
C THR A 217 -17.32 15.33 -18.34
N LEU A 218 -18.15 14.91 -19.30
CA LEU A 218 -18.46 15.66 -20.50
C LEU A 218 -19.60 16.65 -20.23
N THR A 219 -19.48 17.89 -20.70
CA THR A 219 -20.64 18.81 -20.74
C THR A 219 -21.29 18.71 -22.10
N VAL A 220 -22.49 18.14 -22.16
CA VAL A 220 -23.26 18.00 -23.40
C VAL A 220 -24.32 19.09 -23.46
N LYS A 221 -24.37 19.80 -24.58
CA LYS A 221 -25.38 20.82 -24.91
C LYS A 221 -26.40 20.23 -25.88
N ILE A 222 -27.68 20.51 -25.63
CA ILE A 222 -28.79 20.23 -26.54
C ILE A 222 -29.45 21.54 -26.97
N GLU A 223 -29.80 21.63 -28.25
CA GLU A 223 -30.28 22.85 -28.89
C GLU A 223 -31.53 22.56 -29.75
N ASP A 224 -32.43 23.54 -29.80
CA ASP A 224 -33.57 23.62 -30.70
C ASP A 224 -33.75 25.08 -31.13
N ALA A 225 -34.26 25.31 -32.34
CA ALA A 225 -34.38 26.66 -32.88
C ALA A 225 -35.39 27.54 -32.11
N ASP A 226 -36.32 26.89 -31.41
CA ASP A 226 -37.43 27.51 -30.69
C ASP A 226 -37.45 27.11 -29.20
N ALA A 227 -36.30 26.69 -28.66
CA ALA A 227 -36.15 26.41 -27.23
C ALA A 227 -34.86 27.01 -26.67
N GLU A 228 -34.85 27.23 -25.36
CA GLU A 228 -33.61 27.61 -24.69
C GLU A 228 -32.68 26.40 -24.56
N ASP A 229 -31.44 26.56 -24.99
CA ASP A 229 -30.38 25.57 -24.88
C ASP A 229 -30.24 25.02 -23.45
N LYS A 230 -30.05 23.71 -23.33
CA LYS A 230 -29.80 23.05 -22.04
C LYS A 230 -28.50 22.27 -22.07
N THR A 231 -27.87 22.15 -20.90
CA THR A 231 -26.63 21.40 -20.73
C THR A 231 -26.74 20.42 -19.57
N ALA A 232 -26.07 19.28 -19.68
CA ALA A 232 -25.91 18.32 -18.58
C ALA A 232 -24.48 17.76 -18.53
N GLN A 233 -24.11 17.24 -17.36
CA GLN A 233 -22.87 16.52 -17.16
C GLN A 233 -23.06 15.03 -17.41
N ILE A 234 -22.32 14.49 -18.37
CA ILE A 234 -22.29 13.06 -18.66
C ILE A 234 -20.98 12.48 -18.13
N ASN A 235 -21.05 11.67 -17.09
CA ASN A 235 -19.89 10.98 -16.53
C ASN A 235 -19.63 9.69 -17.30
N ILE A 236 -18.46 9.58 -17.92
CA ILE A 236 -17.98 8.37 -18.58
C ILE A 236 -16.94 7.73 -17.67
N GLU A 237 -17.30 6.61 -17.06
CA GLU A 237 -16.40 5.77 -16.28
C GLU A 237 -15.60 4.87 -17.24
N ILE A 238 -14.28 4.86 -17.08
CA ILE A 238 -13.43 3.92 -17.79
C ILE A 238 -13.38 2.66 -16.94
N THR A 239 -13.64 1.51 -17.55
CA THR A 239 -13.48 0.22 -16.89
C THR A 239 -12.14 -0.39 -17.28
N ASP A 240 -11.43 -0.79 -16.25
CA ASP A 240 -10.12 -1.46 -16.28
C ASP A 240 -10.16 -2.77 -17.07
N VAL A 241 -9.09 -3.03 -17.82
CA VAL A 241 -8.82 -4.27 -18.57
C VAL A 241 -7.37 -4.65 -18.35
N ASP A 242 -7.11 -5.88 -17.88
CA ASP A 242 -5.78 -6.50 -17.80
C ASP A 242 -4.94 -6.36 -19.10
N ASP A 243 -4.15 -5.29 -19.19
CA ASP A 243 -3.36 -4.88 -20.36
C ASP A 243 -1.91 -4.49 -20.03
N ILE A 244 -1.56 -4.38 -18.75
CA ILE A 244 -0.20 -4.10 -18.28
C ILE A 244 0.39 -5.32 -17.58
N ALA A 245 1.46 -5.87 -18.16
CA ALA A 245 2.19 -6.97 -17.53
C ALA A 245 2.74 -6.61 -16.13
N PRO A 246 2.90 -7.60 -15.22
CA PRO A 246 3.33 -7.33 -13.86
C PRO A 246 4.80 -6.86 -13.84
N THR A 247 5.15 -6.07 -12.83
CA THR A 247 6.48 -5.43 -12.69
C THR A 247 7.09 -5.65 -11.30
N ASN A 248 8.32 -5.17 -11.10
CA ASN A 248 9.03 -5.19 -9.82
C ASN A 248 9.10 -6.57 -9.15
N ILE A 249 9.64 -7.57 -9.85
CA ILE A 249 9.83 -8.89 -9.26
C ILE A 249 10.87 -8.76 -8.13
N VAL A 250 10.53 -9.27 -6.95
CA VAL A 250 11.39 -9.30 -5.76
C VAL A 250 11.54 -10.75 -5.31
N LEU A 251 12.75 -11.12 -4.88
CA LEU A 251 13.06 -12.41 -4.28
C LEU A 251 13.59 -12.17 -2.86
N THR A 252 12.98 -12.80 -1.86
CA THR A 252 13.30 -12.53 -0.44
C THR A 252 14.71 -12.92 -0.02
N HIS A 253 15.29 -13.96 -0.63
CA HIS A 253 16.64 -14.42 -0.35
C HIS A 253 17.29 -14.96 -1.62
N ASN A 254 18.60 -14.76 -1.74
CA ASN A 254 19.36 -15.05 -2.95
C ASN A 254 20.62 -15.87 -2.68
N ASN A 255 20.65 -16.66 -1.61
CA ASN A 255 21.74 -17.58 -1.32
C ASN A 255 21.21 -18.99 -1.04
N ILE A 256 22.07 -19.98 -1.27
CA ILE A 256 21.77 -21.39 -1.03
C ILE A 256 23.04 -22.10 -0.56
N THR A 257 22.91 -23.04 0.37
CA THR A 257 24.05 -23.81 0.87
C THR A 257 24.53 -24.82 -0.18
N LEU A 258 25.83 -25.05 -0.25
CA LEU A 258 26.46 -26.12 -1.01
C LEU A 258 25.84 -27.46 -0.65
N ASN A 259 25.59 -28.31 -1.65
CA ASN A 259 24.92 -29.60 -1.51
C ASN A 259 23.47 -29.53 -0.98
N ALA A 260 22.81 -28.36 -1.02
CA ALA A 260 21.40 -28.25 -0.67
C ALA A 260 20.56 -29.30 -1.45
N PRO A 261 19.69 -30.06 -0.76
CA PRO A 261 18.84 -31.05 -1.41
C PRO A 261 17.93 -30.44 -2.48
N ILE A 262 17.55 -31.24 -3.48
CA ILE A 262 16.51 -30.88 -4.45
C ILE A 262 15.22 -30.52 -3.71
N GLY A 263 14.56 -29.47 -4.14
CA GLY A 263 13.35 -28.92 -3.53
C GLY A 263 13.59 -27.92 -2.40
N THR A 264 14.85 -27.69 -1.99
CA THR A 264 15.19 -26.66 -1.00
C THR A 264 14.71 -25.29 -1.50
N ILE A 265 13.96 -24.57 -0.66
CA ILE A 265 13.45 -23.24 -0.96
C ILE A 265 14.59 -22.23 -0.79
N ILE A 266 14.84 -21.46 -1.84
CA ILE A 266 15.82 -20.37 -1.83
C ILE A 266 15.15 -19.12 -1.30
N GLY A 267 13.99 -18.77 -1.85
CA GLY A 267 13.23 -17.59 -1.46
C GLY A 267 11.84 -17.57 -2.08
N THR A 268 11.05 -16.61 -1.65
CA THR A 268 9.70 -16.35 -2.16
C THR A 268 9.72 -15.16 -3.09
N LEU A 269 8.96 -15.26 -4.18
CA LEU A 269 8.77 -14.25 -5.20
C LEU A 269 7.52 -13.44 -4.91
N SER A 270 7.60 -12.16 -5.26
CA SER A 270 6.48 -11.23 -5.31
C SER A 270 6.71 -10.26 -6.47
N ALA A 271 5.64 -9.73 -7.04
CA ALA A 271 5.64 -8.69 -8.06
C ALA A 271 4.46 -7.75 -7.81
N THR A 272 4.42 -6.63 -8.51
CA THR A 272 3.33 -5.65 -8.47
C THR A 272 2.63 -5.62 -9.80
N ASP A 273 1.31 -5.68 -9.76
CA ASP A 273 0.45 -5.38 -10.90
C ASP A 273 -0.28 -4.06 -10.65
N ILE A 274 -0.44 -3.24 -11.69
CA ILE A 274 -1.14 -1.96 -11.58
C ILE A 274 -2.62 -2.10 -11.93
N ASP A 275 -2.97 -3.11 -12.72
CA ASP A 275 -4.32 -3.41 -13.16
C ASP A 275 -5.13 -3.86 -11.93
N THR A 276 -6.26 -3.20 -11.69
CA THR A 276 -7.07 -3.36 -10.47
C THR A 276 -8.08 -4.49 -10.55
N ASP A 277 -8.28 -5.06 -11.73
CA ASP A 277 -9.13 -6.24 -11.97
C ASP A 277 -8.46 -7.56 -11.52
N ILE A 278 -7.15 -7.53 -11.22
CA ILE A 278 -6.36 -8.66 -10.71
C ILE A 278 -6.12 -8.54 -9.19
N ASP A 279 -6.50 -9.57 -8.43
CA ASP A 279 -5.98 -9.73 -7.06
C ASP A 279 -4.52 -10.19 -7.20
N THR A 280 -3.57 -9.39 -6.70
CA THR A 280 -2.11 -9.69 -6.62
C THR A 280 -1.73 -11.10 -6.12
N LYS A 281 -2.69 -11.87 -5.60
CA LYS A 281 -2.55 -13.28 -5.19
C LYS A 281 -2.55 -14.29 -6.33
N ASP A 282 -2.89 -13.90 -7.55
CA ASP A 282 -2.98 -14.80 -8.71
C ASP A 282 -1.76 -14.72 -9.66
N LEU A 283 -0.74 -13.91 -9.31
CA LEU A 283 0.49 -13.83 -10.11
C LEU A 283 1.25 -15.17 -10.11
N THR A 284 1.57 -15.63 -11.32
CA THR A 284 2.39 -16.81 -11.58
C THR A 284 3.81 -16.40 -11.97
N TYR A 285 4.79 -17.24 -11.62
CA TYR A 285 6.20 -16.95 -11.87
C TYR A 285 6.87 -18.09 -12.62
N SER A 286 7.76 -17.75 -13.54
CA SER A 286 8.52 -18.72 -14.33
C SER A 286 9.99 -18.38 -14.38
N VAL A 287 10.83 -19.41 -14.31
CA VAL A 287 12.27 -19.27 -14.51
C VAL A 287 12.62 -19.58 -15.96
N VAL A 288 13.29 -18.65 -16.64
CA VAL A 288 13.57 -18.76 -18.07
C VAL A 288 14.85 -19.57 -18.30
N ASN A 289 14.73 -20.65 -19.08
CA ASN A 289 15.87 -21.47 -19.57
C ASN A 289 16.87 -21.89 -18.48
N ASN A 290 16.40 -22.38 -17.32
CA ASN A 290 17.26 -22.73 -16.20
C ASN A 290 17.23 -24.22 -15.84
N THR A 291 18.40 -24.79 -15.56
CA THR A 291 18.58 -26.20 -15.18
C THR A 291 18.79 -26.40 -13.67
N ASN A 292 19.19 -25.36 -12.96
CA ASN A 292 19.57 -25.41 -11.54
C ASN A 292 18.39 -25.09 -10.62
N PHE A 293 17.42 -24.33 -11.10
CA PHE A 293 16.29 -23.82 -10.33
C PHE A 293 14.95 -24.14 -11.00
N GLU A 294 13.92 -24.21 -10.16
CA GLU A 294 12.53 -24.30 -10.57
C GLU A 294 11.67 -23.41 -9.68
N ILE A 295 10.45 -23.11 -10.12
CA ILE A 295 9.49 -22.35 -9.32
C ILE A 295 8.24 -23.20 -9.11
N THR A 296 7.73 -23.24 -7.88
CA THR A 296 6.44 -23.85 -7.54
C THR A 296 5.60 -22.85 -6.76
N GLY A 297 4.46 -22.43 -7.32
CA GLY A 297 3.71 -21.28 -6.81
C GLY A 297 4.57 -20.03 -6.93
N ASN A 298 4.87 -19.38 -5.81
CA ASN A 298 5.79 -18.24 -5.74
C ASN A 298 7.15 -18.59 -5.11
N GLN A 299 7.50 -19.87 -4.94
CA GLN A 299 8.75 -20.27 -4.29
C GLN A 299 9.79 -20.69 -5.32
N LEU A 300 10.95 -20.01 -5.31
CA LEU A 300 12.13 -20.43 -6.05
C LEU A 300 12.81 -21.58 -5.29
N LYS A 301 13.04 -22.70 -5.98
CA LYS A 301 13.57 -23.94 -5.40
C LYS A 301 14.76 -24.49 -6.18
N VAL A 302 15.58 -25.27 -5.49
CA VAL A 302 16.68 -26.04 -6.08
C VAL A 302 16.13 -27.19 -6.92
N LYS A 303 16.47 -27.22 -8.21
CA LYS A 303 16.15 -28.32 -9.12
C LYS A 303 17.29 -29.33 -9.25
N THR A 304 18.53 -28.83 -9.18
CA THR A 304 19.75 -29.64 -9.25
C THR A 304 20.65 -29.28 -8.08
N THR A 305 21.12 -30.28 -7.32
CA THR A 305 21.99 -30.08 -6.15
C THR A 305 23.26 -29.32 -6.55
N PRO A 306 23.55 -28.15 -5.92
CA PRO A 306 24.75 -27.39 -6.23
C PRO A 306 25.98 -28.09 -5.65
N SER A 307 26.99 -28.38 -6.48
CA SER A 307 28.21 -29.12 -6.11
C SER A 307 29.47 -28.26 -6.02
N THR A 308 29.38 -26.97 -6.37
CA THR A 308 30.50 -26.02 -6.30
C THR A 308 30.03 -24.65 -5.80
N ILE A 309 30.90 -23.96 -5.07
CA ILE A 309 30.69 -22.57 -4.65
C ILE A 309 30.77 -21.69 -5.90
N ALA A 310 29.69 -20.99 -6.22
CA ALA A 310 29.57 -20.18 -7.42
C ALA A 310 28.43 -19.15 -7.28
N THR A 311 28.40 -18.16 -8.17
CA THR A 311 27.23 -17.30 -8.38
C THR A 311 26.50 -17.76 -9.64
N LEU A 312 25.22 -18.10 -9.50
CA LEU A 312 24.38 -18.60 -10.58
C LEU A 312 23.39 -17.53 -11.00
N ASN A 313 23.36 -17.21 -12.29
CA ASN A 313 22.44 -16.22 -12.84
C ASN A 313 21.16 -16.90 -13.34
N LEU A 314 20.01 -16.25 -13.15
CA LEU A 314 18.73 -16.66 -13.72
C LEU A 314 17.90 -15.45 -14.09
N ASN A 315 16.97 -15.65 -15.02
CA ASN A 315 15.94 -14.65 -15.32
C ASN A 315 14.59 -15.20 -14.90
N ILE A 316 13.77 -14.36 -14.26
CA ILE A 316 12.42 -14.70 -13.80
C ILE A 316 11.43 -13.78 -14.51
N THR A 317 10.29 -14.33 -14.91
CA THR A 317 9.12 -13.58 -15.39
C THR A 317 7.97 -13.74 -14.41
N ALA A 318 7.12 -12.73 -14.32
CA ALA A 318 5.82 -12.76 -13.64
C ALA A 318 4.70 -12.65 -14.67
N SER A 319 3.55 -13.26 -14.41
CA SER A 319 2.36 -13.22 -15.27
C SER A 319 1.09 -13.24 -14.44
N ASP A 320 0.17 -12.32 -14.74
CA ASP A 320 -1.21 -12.26 -14.25
C ASP A 320 -2.15 -13.31 -14.88
N GLY A 321 -1.76 -13.90 -16.02
CA GLY A 321 -2.53 -14.88 -16.77
C GLY A 321 -2.82 -14.47 -18.21
N THR A 322 -2.80 -13.16 -18.50
CA THR A 322 -3.01 -12.56 -19.82
C THR A 322 -1.69 -11.98 -20.35
N ASN A 323 -0.99 -11.23 -19.50
CA ASN A 323 0.25 -10.55 -19.79
C ASN A 323 1.43 -11.23 -19.07
N THR A 324 2.64 -11.04 -19.60
CA THR A 324 3.87 -11.61 -19.02
C THR A 324 4.97 -10.57 -19.03
N SER A 325 5.58 -10.37 -17.87
CA SER A 325 6.66 -9.40 -17.68
C SER A 325 7.85 -9.70 -18.60
N THR A 326 8.63 -8.66 -18.88
CA THR A 326 9.99 -8.89 -19.40
C THR A 326 10.82 -9.68 -18.37
N PRO A 327 11.76 -10.55 -18.81
CA PRO A 327 12.58 -11.32 -17.86
C PRO A 327 13.49 -10.43 -17.01
N GLN A 328 13.35 -10.52 -15.69
CA GLN A 328 14.20 -9.80 -14.72
C GLN A 328 15.33 -10.70 -14.22
N ALA A 329 16.56 -10.18 -14.22
CA ALA A 329 17.75 -10.92 -13.82
C ALA A 329 17.91 -10.99 -12.29
N PHE A 330 18.30 -12.17 -11.80
CA PHE A 330 18.66 -12.45 -10.42
C PHE A 330 19.97 -13.24 -10.36
N THR A 331 20.67 -13.12 -9.24
CA THR A 331 21.90 -13.88 -8.94
C THR A 331 21.70 -14.67 -7.66
N ILE A 332 21.96 -15.98 -7.69
CA ILE A 332 21.95 -16.85 -6.50
C ILE A 332 23.39 -17.20 -6.12
N ALA A 333 23.78 -16.87 -4.89
CA ALA A 333 25.07 -17.24 -4.34
C ALA A 333 25.01 -18.65 -3.72
N VAL A 334 25.77 -19.60 -4.26
CA VAL A 334 26.02 -20.88 -3.59
C VAL A 334 27.13 -20.67 -2.57
N ILE A 335 26.82 -20.80 -1.29
CA ILE A 335 27.74 -20.60 -0.17
C ILE A 335 27.99 -21.91 0.55
N ASP A 336 29.14 -22.08 1.18
CA ASP A 336 29.36 -23.19 2.11
C ASP A 336 29.18 -22.67 3.54
N ASN A 337 28.13 -23.12 4.21
CA ASN A 337 27.86 -22.80 5.62
C ASN A 337 28.20 -23.98 6.55
N ASN A 338 28.78 -25.07 6.04
CA ASN A 338 29.20 -26.16 6.90
C ASN A 338 30.48 -25.75 7.62
N THR A 339 30.34 -25.41 8.90
CA THR A 339 31.48 -25.25 9.80
C THR A 339 32.00 -26.66 10.15
N PRO A 340 33.29 -26.96 9.96
CA PRO A 340 33.83 -28.26 10.36
C PRO A 340 33.74 -28.44 11.89
N ILE A 341 33.50 -29.66 12.35
CA ILE A 341 33.32 -29.99 13.78
C ILE A 341 34.47 -30.86 14.31
N ILE A 342 34.83 -30.64 15.57
CA ILE A 342 35.78 -31.41 16.38
C ILE A 342 34.98 -32.13 17.48
N LYS A 343 34.32 -33.22 17.09
CA LYS A 343 33.37 -33.96 17.93
C LYS A 343 33.96 -34.39 19.27
N GLN A 344 35.20 -34.87 19.28
CA GLN A 344 35.78 -35.48 20.47
C GLN A 344 37.31 -35.48 20.44
N PHE A 345 37.94 -35.38 21.61
CA PHE A 345 39.31 -35.82 21.83
C PHE A 345 39.34 -37.09 22.67
N ILE A 346 40.05 -38.10 22.17
CA ILE A 346 40.32 -39.35 22.88
C ILE A 346 41.78 -39.32 23.31
N VAL A 347 42.03 -39.29 24.61
CA VAL A 347 43.38 -39.26 25.18
C VAL A 347 43.71 -40.63 25.71
N THR A 348 44.85 -41.19 25.32
CA THR A 348 45.31 -42.49 25.82
C THR A 348 46.78 -42.44 26.25
N GLN A 349 47.09 -43.06 27.40
CA GLN A 349 48.45 -43.29 27.89
C GLN A 349 48.49 -44.57 28.74
N ASP A 350 49.26 -45.57 28.31
CA ASP A 350 49.46 -46.84 29.05
C ASP A 350 48.16 -47.49 29.58
N GLY A 351 47.09 -47.44 28.78
CA GLY A 351 45.77 -48.00 29.13
C GLY A 351 44.83 -47.07 29.90
N ASN A 352 45.28 -45.88 30.31
CA ASN A 352 44.42 -44.82 30.83
C ASN A 352 43.76 -44.04 29.69
N ASN A 353 42.44 -43.81 29.72
CA ASN A 353 41.69 -43.05 28.70
C ASN A 353 41.30 -41.63 29.15
N GLY A 354 42.05 -41.02 30.07
CA GLY A 354 41.71 -39.73 30.68
C GLY A 354 42.67 -38.58 30.35
N ARG A 355 42.30 -37.38 30.80
CA ARG A 355 43.10 -36.14 30.65
C ARG A 355 44.21 -35.98 31.69
N LEU A 356 44.24 -36.83 32.72
CA LEU A 356 45.31 -36.92 33.71
C LEU A 356 46.38 -37.91 33.23
N ILE A 357 47.58 -37.40 32.95
CA ILE A 357 48.69 -38.15 32.38
C ILE A 357 49.92 -38.06 33.29
N SER A 358 50.84 -39.02 33.16
CA SER A 358 52.05 -39.11 33.97
C SER A 358 53.33 -38.99 33.13
N LYS A 359 54.40 -38.48 33.74
CA LYS A 359 55.72 -38.41 33.09
C LYS A 359 56.27 -39.79 32.71
N ASN A 360 55.97 -40.81 33.52
CA ASN A 360 56.54 -42.15 33.39
C ASN A 360 55.61 -43.15 32.67
N GLY A 361 54.43 -42.72 32.22
CA GLY A 361 53.44 -43.57 31.54
C GLY A 361 53.70 -43.77 30.04
N GLY A 362 54.90 -43.43 29.54
CA GLY A 362 55.22 -43.51 28.11
C GLY A 362 54.50 -42.46 27.26
N ASP A 363 54.40 -42.74 25.96
CA ASP A 363 53.84 -41.79 24.98
C ASP A 363 52.35 -41.55 25.21
N VAL A 364 51.96 -40.27 25.15
CA VAL A 364 50.56 -39.85 25.19
C VAL A 364 50.06 -39.72 23.77
N THR A 365 48.91 -40.33 23.49
CA THR A 365 48.22 -40.24 22.19
C THR A 365 46.92 -39.48 22.37
N VAL A 366 46.75 -38.39 21.61
CA VAL A 366 45.49 -37.66 21.50
C VAL A 366 44.94 -37.88 20.10
N GLN A 367 43.80 -38.53 19.98
CA GLN A 367 43.08 -38.73 18.73
C GLN A 367 41.86 -37.80 18.66
N ALA A 368 41.76 -36.99 17.62
CA ALA A 368 40.61 -36.14 17.36
C ALA A 368 39.61 -36.83 16.43
N VAL A 369 38.33 -36.79 16.78
CA VAL A 369 37.21 -37.17 15.92
C VAL A 369 36.66 -35.91 15.25
N VAL A 370 36.81 -35.79 13.94
CA VAL A 370 36.58 -34.54 13.18
C VAL A 370 35.76 -34.79 11.92
N SER A 371 35.11 -33.75 11.38
CA SER A 371 34.36 -33.82 10.11
C SER A 371 35.08 -33.22 8.90
N ALA A 372 36.27 -32.65 9.08
CA ALA A 372 37.05 -31.99 8.02
C ALA A 372 38.08 -32.92 7.39
N SER A 373 38.88 -32.41 6.45
CA SER A 373 40.03 -33.11 5.85
C SER A 373 41.36 -32.37 6.02
N SER A 374 41.35 -31.13 6.51
CA SER A 374 42.53 -30.30 6.80
C SER A 374 42.63 -30.00 8.29
N TYR A 375 43.82 -30.25 8.87
CA TYR A 375 44.05 -30.14 10.31
C TYR A 375 45.38 -29.43 10.59
N THR A 376 45.37 -28.52 11.56
CA THR A 376 46.59 -27.89 12.07
C THR A 376 46.60 -27.99 13.59
N TRP A 377 47.62 -28.65 14.14
CA TRP A 377 47.85 -28.72 15.57
C TRP A 377 48.77 -27.58 16.02
N ASP A 378 48.43 -26.94 17.14
CA ASP A 378 49.23 -25.90 17.78
C ASP A 378 49.39 -26.21 19.27
N SER A 379 50.61 -26.04 19.77
CA SER A 379 50.96 -26.29 21.17
C SER A 379 52.24 -25.54 21.53
N SER A 380 52.22 -24.82 22.65
CA SER A 380 53.36 -24.03 23.12
C SER A 380 54.39 -24.82 23.91
N SER A 381 54.02 -25.98 24.47
CA SER A 381 54.85 -26.74 25.42
C SER A 381 55.07 -28.20 25.05
N LEU A 382 54.36 -28.72 24.05
CA LEU A 382 54.41 -30.12 23.63
C LEU A 382 54.83 -30.19 22.16
N THR A 383 55.68 -31.15 21.81
CA THR A 383 56.11 -31.38 20.43
C THR A 383 55.42 -32.63 19.88
N ASN A 384 54.68 -32.49 18.78
CA ASN A 384 54.05 -33.63 18.11
C ASN A 384 55.10 -34.50 17.42
N LYS A 385 55.13 -35.79 17.75
CA LYS A 385 55.97 -36.81 17.11
C LYS A 385 55.44 -37.23 15.74
N ASN A 386 54.16 -37.04 15.47
CA ASN A 386 53.58 -37.37 14.17
C ASN A 386 53.97 -36.33 13.12
N SER A 387 54.35 -36.81 11.93
CA SER A 387 54.58 -35.96 10.75
C SER A 387 53.34 -35.90 9.86
N GLY A 388 52.95 -34.70 9.40
CA GLY A 388 51.95 -34.51 8.35
C GLY A 388 50.52 -34.20 8.85
N ASN A 389 49.57 -34.23 7.92
CA ASN A 389 48.14 -33.98 8.16
C ASN A 389 47.49 -35.21 8.84
N SER A 390 47.44 -35.21 10.16
CA SER A 390 46.95 -36.32 10.98
C SER A 390 45.95 -35.82 12.02
N THR A 391 44.91 -36.61 12.29
CA THR A 391 43.98 -36.37 13.41
C THR A 391 44.55 -36.86 14.74
N THR A 392 45.79 -37.34 14.77
CA THR A 392 46.45 -37.83 15.99
C THR A 392 47.64 -36.94 16.35
N PHE A 393 47.72 -36.54 17.61
CA PHE A 393 48.86 -35.85 18.22
C PHE A 393 49.52 -36.78 19.24
N VAL A 394 50.80 -37.11 19.05
CA VAL A 394 51.54 -38.01 19.95
C VAL A 394 52.74 -37.26 20.52
N PHE A 395 52.98 -37.35 21.83
CA PHE A 395 54.15 -36.72 22.45
C PHE A 395 54.71 -37.53 23.61
N ASP A 396 55.99 -37.29 23.92
CA ASP A 396 56.69 -37.88 25.08
C ASP A 396 56.66 -36.90 26.26
N PRO A 397 56.00 -37.24 27.38
CA PRO A 397 55.91 -36.35 28.53
C PRO A 397 57.15 -36.34 29.43
N THR A 398 58.15 -37.20 29.22
CA THR A 398 59.26 -37.44 30.15
C THR A 398 60.00 -36.15 30.56
N ASN A 399 60.27 -35.25 29.61
CA ASN A 399 61.03 -34.02 29.82
C ASN A 399 60.16 -32.77 29.98
N ILE A 400 58.85 -32.93 30.15
CA ILE A 400 57.89 -31.83 30.25
C ILE A 400 57.65 -31.53 31.72
N ASN A 401 57.55 -30.26 32.12
CA ASN A 401 57.27 -29.92 33.52
C ASN A 401 55.88 -30.41 33.93
N SER A 402 55.71 -30.83 35.18
CA SER A 402 54.37 -31.15 35.68
C SER A 402 53.51 -29.89 35.74
N GLY A 403 52.22 -30.01 35.45
CA GLY A 403 51.33 -28.87 35.30
C GLY A 403 50.21 -29.13 34.30
N THR A 404 49.51 -28.06 33.93
CA THR A 404 48.47 -28.11 32.91
C THR A 404 49.07 -27.70 31.56
N HIS A 405 48.80 -28.47 30.51
CA HIS A 405 49.29 -28.23 29.16
C HIS A 405 48.13 -28.23 28.17
N ALA A 406 48.15 -27.28 27.24
CA ALA A 406 47.12 -27.13 26.23
C ALA A 406 47.59 -27.62 24.85
N ILE A 407 46.71 -28.30 24.14
CA ILE A 407 46.86 -28.62 22.72
C ILE A 407 45.65 -28.03 21.99
N LYS A 408 45.90 -27.18 21.00
CA LYS A 408 44.85 -26.64 20.13
C LYS A 408 44.84 -27.40 18.80
N LEU A 409 43.64 -27.76 18.35
CA LEU A 409 43.40 -28.26 17.01
C LEU A 409 42.57 -27.24 16.24
N LYS A 410 43.04 -26.84 15.06
CA LYS A 410 42.26 -26.13 14.05
C LYS A 410 41.88 -27.09 12.94
N VAL A 411 40.59 -27.15 12.61
CA VAL A 411 40.07 -27.93 11.47
C VAL A 411 39.50 -26.97 10.43
N GLU A 412 39.79 -27.22 9.16
CA GLU A 412 39.40 -26.34 8.05
C GLU A 412 38.66 -27.13 6.97
N ALA A 413 37.54 -26.59 6.50
CA ALA A 413 36.79 -27.09 5.37
C ALA A 413 36.43 -25.91 4.46
N ASN A 414 37.00 -25.91 3.25
CA ASN A 414 36.89 -24.82 2.29
C ASN A 414 37.34 -23.47 2.89
N SER A 415 36.41 -22.53 3.12
CA SER A 415 36.69 -21.22 3.73
C SER A 415 36.28 -21.13 5.21
N ASN A 416 35.68 -22.18 5.78
CA ASN A 416 35.26 -22.23 7.18
C ASN A 416 36.26 -22.99 8.04
N TYR A 417 36.32 -22.65 9.32
CA TYR A 417 37.17 -23.33 10.29
C TYR A 417 36.54 -23.37 11.68
N SER A 418 36.95 -24.35 12.47
CA SER A 418 36.70 -24.44 13.92
C SER A 418 38.00 -24.72 14.64
N GLU A 419 38.08 -24.25 15.89
CA GLU A 419 39.18 -24.58 16.79
C GLU A 419 38.62 -25.23 18.05
N ARG A 420 39.42 -26.08 18.69
CA ARG A 420 39.15 -26.60 20.03
C ARG A 420 40.46 -26.77 20.76
N THR A 421 40.47 -26.44 22.06
CA THR A 421 41.64 -26.56 22.92
C THR A 421 41.42 -27.68 23.93
N LEU A 422 42.28 -28.69 23.94
CA LEU A 422 42.33 -29.74 24.95
C LEU A 422 43.30 -29.36 26.06
N GLN A 423 42.84 -29.40 27.31
CA GLN A 423 43.70 -29.26 28.49
C GLN A 423 44.06 -30.65 29.05
N LEU A 424 45.35 -30.89 29.27
CA LEU A 424 45.90 -32.11 29.86
C LEU A 424 46.60 -31.77 31.19
N LYS A 425 46.40 -32.60 32.21
CA LYS A 425 47.09 -32.48 33.49
C LYS A 425 48.24 -33.48 33.56
N LEU A 426 49.48 -32.99 33.58
CA LEU A 426 50.68 -33.82 33.69
C LEU A 426 51.21 -33.85 35.14
N ILE A 427 51.29 -35.06 35.71
CA ILE A 427 51.86 -35.32 37.03
C ILE A 427 53.23 -36.02 36.92
N ALA A 428 54.07 -35.84 37.93
CA ALA A 428 55.41 -36.46 37.99
C ALA A 428 55.35 -37.96 38.36
N GLU A 429 54.32 -38.34 39.12
CA GLU A 429 54.08 -39.70 39.59
C GLU A 429 53.26 -40.49 38.57
N SER A 430 53.27 -41.82 38.67
CA SER A 430 52.40 -42.68 37.86
C SER A 430 50.94 -42.44 38.23
N VAL A 431 50.05 -42.51 37.23
CA VAL A 431 48.61 -42.50 37.48
C VAL A 431 48.25 -43.77 38.28
N THR A 432 47.56 -43.61 39.40
CA THR A 432 47.30 -44.70 40.36
C THR A 432 46.03 -45.49 40.06
N SER A 433 45.15 -44.95 39.20
CA SER A 433 43.90 -45.57 38.75
C SER A 433 43.60 -45.11 37.31
N ASN A 434 43.08 -46.00 36.48
CA ASN A 434 42.69 -45.65 35.11
C ASN A 434 41.38 -44.85 35.13
N ASP A 435 41.12 -44.14 34.05
CA ASP A 435 39.82 -43.55 33.69
C ASP A 435 39.32 -44.35 32.48
N SER A 436 38.40 -45.29 32.72
CA SER A 436 37.99 -46.29 31.73
C SER A 436 37.09 -45.72 30.64
N ASP A 437 36.14 -44.86 31.01
CA ASP A 437 35.20 -44.23 30.08
C ASP A 437 35.70 -42.87 29.56
N GLY A 438 36.74 -42.31 30.17
CA GLY A 438 37.46 -41.13 29.74
C GLY A 438 36.74 -39.83 30.06
N ASP A 439 35.84 -39.80 31.03
CA ASP A 439 35.07 -38.61 31.41
C ASP A 439 35.91 -37.59 32.21
N GLY A 440 37.11 -37.97 32.65
CA GLY A 440 38.02 -37.19 33.47
C GLY A 440 38.02 -37.57 34.94
N ILE A 441 37.30 -38.61 35.35
CA ILE A 441 37.20 -39.10 36.72
C ILE A 441 37.87 -40.49 36.80
N PRO A 442 38.89 -40.69 37.67
CA PRO A 442 39.50 -42.01 37.83
C PRO A 442 38.51 -43.06 38.36
N ASP A 443 38.62 -44.31 37.92
CA ASP A 443 37.72 -45.44 38.23
C ASP A 443 37.55 -45.70 39.74
N ASP A 444 38.54 -45.34 40.57
CA ASP A 444 38.48 -45.51 42.04
C ASP A 444 37.69 -44.38 42.74
N LYS A 445 37.37 -43.32 41.99
CA LYS A 445 36.55 -42.19 42.37
C LYS A 445 35.26 -42.12 41.58
N ASP A 446 35.17 -42.80 40.46
CA ASP A 446 33.98 -42.79 39.62
C ASP A 446 32.92 -43.80 40.10
N THR A 447 31.67 -43.38 40.01
CA THR A 447 30.50 -44.17 40.37
C THR A 447 29.73 -44.67 39.14
N SER A 448 30.16 -44.31 37.92
CA SER A 448 29.41 -44.56 36.69
C SER A 448 30.29 -44.50 35.43
N ASN A 449 30.63 -45.66 34.85
CA ASN A 449 31.31 -45.77 33.53
C ASN A 449 30.42 -45.46 32.31
N ALA A 450 29.45 -44.54 32.44
CA ALA A 450 28.47 -44.26 31.39
C ALA A 450 28.84 -42.95 30.69
N ASN A 451 29.07 -43.01 29.38
CA ASN A 451 29.48 -41.86 28.56
C ASN A 451 28.61 -40.61 28.74
N ASN A 452 27.33 -40.75 29.09
CA ASN A 452 26.39 -39.66 29.19
C ASN A 452 26.11 -39.22 30.65
N LYS A 453 26.92 -39.64 31.63
CA LYS A 453 26.68 -39.33 33.04
C LYS A 453 27.99 -39.13 33.81
N ILE A 454 28.13 -37.99 34.49
CA ILE A 454 29.19 -37.73 35.47
C ILE A 454 28.61 -37.49 36.87
N GLN A 455 29.36 -37.79 37.93
CA GLN A 455 28.92 -37.51 39.31
C GLN A 455 28.97 -36.02 39.67
N ALA A 456 28.02 -35.56 40.48
CA ALA A 456 27.81 -34.14 40.79
C ALA A 456 27.45 -33.91 42.27
N GLY A 457 28.27 -34.46 43.17
CA GLY A 457 28.00 -34.51 44.61
C GLY A 457 27.57 -35.90 45.07
N GLU A 458 27.37 -36.06 46.38
CA GLU A 458 27.05 -37.35 46.98
C GLU A 458 25.71 -37.89 46.46
N GLY A 459 25.76 -38.96 45.66
CA GLY A 459 24.58 -39.62 45.09
C GLY A 459 23.84 -38.80 44.02
N LYS A 460 24.48 -37.78 43.45
CA LYS A 460 23.93 -36.89 42.42
C LYS A 460 24.74 -36.97 41.14
N ALA A 461 24.12 -36.63 40.01
CA ALA A 461 24.75 -36.67 38.71
C ALA A 461 24.36 -35.52 37.77
N ILE A 462 25.22 -35.28 36.79
CA ILE A 462 24.90 -34.52 35.59
C ILE A 462 24.79 -35.51 34.42
N ILE A 463 23.72 -35.42 33.64
CA ILE A 463 23.34 -36.39 32.62
C ILE A 463 23.10 -35.66 31.30
N SER A 464 23.75 -36.12 30.23
CA SER A 464 23.39 -35.74 28.86
C SER A 464 22.30 -36.68 28.34
N THR A 465 21.25 -36.13 27.72
CA THR A 465 20.15 -36.91 27.12
C THR A 465 20.32 -37.12 25.62
N ILE A 466 21.35 -36.51 25.01
CA ILE A 466 21.62 -36.62 23.58
C ILE A 466 22.26 -37.97 23.28
N THR A 467 21.71 -38.70 22.30
CA THR A 467 22.28 -39.96 21.82
C THR A 467 23.65 -39.72 21.19
N ASP A 468 24.62 -40.59 21.50
CA ASP A 468 26.01 -40.53 21.04
C ASP A 468 26.85 -39.34 21.55
N ALA A 469 26.27 -38.45 22.37
CA ALA A 469 27.02 -37.42 23.07
C ALA A 469 27.71 -38.00 24.31
N LYS A 470 28.89 -37.47 24.63
CA LYS A 470 29.62 -37.76 25.86
C LYS A 470 29.62 -36.54 26.76
N ILE A 471 29.43 -36.75 28.06
CA ILE A 471 29.62 -35.71 29.07
C ILE A 471 30.93 -35.97 29.81
N LEU A 472 31.68 -34.91 30.05
CA LEU A 472 32.96 -34.95 30.73
C LEU A 472 32.98 -33.93 31.85
N LEU A 473 33.86 -34.16 32.80
CA LEU A 473 34.18 -33.20 33.84
C LEU A 473 34.73 -31.90 33.22
N GLY A 474 34.23 -30.75 33.67
CA GLY A 474 34.79 -29.47 33.26
C GLY A 474 36.22 -29.25 33.79
N VAL A 475 36.92 -28.26 33.24
CA VAL A 475 38.34 -28.02 33.55
C VAL A 475 38.60 -27.54 34.98
N MET A 476 37.55 -27.09 35.69
CA MET A 476 37.62 -26.67 37.09
C MET A 476 37.27 -27.82 38.06
N GLY A 477 36.69 -28.90 37.54
CA GLY A 477 36.40 -30.11 38.30
C GLY A 477 37.63 -30.96 38.57
N GLU A 478 37.63 -31.64 39.72
CA GLU A 478 38.69 -32.59 40.09
C GLU A 478 38.19 -34.04 40.04
N TYR A 479 37.13 -34.35 40.80
CA TYR A 479 36.50 -35.68 40.84
C TYR A 479 34.97 -35.61 40.76
N SER A 480 34.39 -34.42 40.64
CA SER A 480 32.94 -34.24 40.55
C SER A 480 32.62 -32.99 39.77
N GLY A 481 31.56 -33.06 38.96
CA GLY A 481 31.03 -31.92 38.24
C GLY A 481 30.41 -30.87 39.15
N GLN A 482 30.15 -31.17 40.43
CA GLN A 482 29.78 -30.15 41.42
C GLN A 482 31.06 -29.54 42.02
N LEU A 483 31.17 -28.21 41.96
CA LEU A 483 32.31 -27.48 42.49
C LEU A 483 31.98 -26.79 43.81
N THR A 484 32.97 -26.73 44.70
CA THR A 484 32.96 -25.81 45.83
C THR A 484 33.40 -24.42 45.38
N LEU A 485 32.94 -23.40 46.12
CA LEU A 485 33.35 -22.01 45.87
C LEU A 485 34.88 -21.83 45.97
N ASP A 486 35.54 -22.58 46.86
CA ASP A 486 36.99 -22.51 47.03
C ASP A 486 37.74 -23.14 45.86
N GLN A 487 37.23 -24.22 45.27
CA GLN A 487 37.80 -24.80 44.03
C GLN A 487 37.75 -23.78 42.89
N VAL A 488 36.60 -23.13 42.68
CA VAL A 488 36.47 -22.08 41.65
C VAL A 488 37.45 -20.94 41.93
N LYS A 489 37.45 -20.37 43.14
CA LYS A 489 38.37 -19.28 43.50
C LYS A 489 39.84 -19.65 43.31
N GLY A 490 40.21 -20.88 43.69
CA GLY A 490 41.55 -21.42 43.51
C GLY A 490 41.94 -21.51 42.03
N TYR A 491 41.05 -22.04 41.19
CA TYR A 491 41.28 -22.14 39.75
C TYR A 491 41.41 -20.75 39.10
N LEU A 492 40.50 -19.83 39.42
CA LEU A 492 40.53 -18.46 38.88
C LEU A 492 41.84 -17.73 39.26
N ALA A 493 42.27 -17.84 40.51
CA ALA A 493 43.52 -17.27 40.98
C ALA A 493 44.75 -17.91 40.30
N ALA A 494 44.77 -19.23 40.17
CA ALA A 494 45.89 -19.96 39.55
C ALA A 494 46.07 -19.61 38.06
N ASN A 495 44.98 -19.22 37.38
CA ASN A 495 44.98 -18.92 35.95
C ASN A 495 44.88 -17.41 35.63
N ASN A 496 44.96 -16.53 36.64
CA ASN A 496 44.80 -15.08 36.50
C ASN A 496 43.49 -14.66 35.78
N LEU A 497 42.39 -15.37 36.05
CA LEU A 497 41.10 -15.13 35.41
C LEU A 497 40.27 -14.11 36.18
N THR A 498 39.44 -13.35 35.45
CA THR A 498 38.58 -12.31 36.02
C THR A 498 37.41 -12.92 36.80
N ASN A 499 37.40 -12.70 38.11
CA ASN A 499 36.22 -12.94 38.93
C ASN A 499 35.33 -11.68 38.96
N ASN A 500 34.88 -11.24 37.79
CA ASN A 500 33.96 -10.10 37.69
C ASN A 500 32.60 -10.50 38.24
N ALA A 501 32.40 -10.31 39.54
CA ALA A 501 31.07 -10.17 40.12
C ALA A 501 31.15 -9.44 41.45
N ASN A 502 30.36 -8.37 41.59
CA ASN A 502 29.94 -7.81 42.87
C ASN A 502 29.16 -8.82 43.76
N ASN A 503 29.06 -10.10 43.37
CA ASN A 503 28.21 -11.13 43.98
C ASN A 503 28.96 -12.44 44.37
N ALA A 504 30.30 -12.44 44.46
CA ALA A 504 31.07 -13.65 44.83
C ALA A 504 30.79 -14.18 46.27
N SER A 505 29.91 -13.53 47.04
CA SER A 505 29.46 -13.93 48.37
C SER A 505 28.11 -14.66 48.42
N THR A 506 27.38 -14.81 47.30
CA THR A 506 26.04 -15.48 47.25
C THR A 506 25.89 -16.58 46.19
N ILE A 507 27.01 -17.07 45.68
CA ILE A 507 27.07 -18.20 44.74
C ILE A 507 26.62 -19.48 45.48
N GLY A 508 25.54 -20.10 45.02
CA GLY A 508 25.03 -21.38 45.51
C GLY A 508 25.77 -22.56 44.89
N ASP A 509 25.07 -23.68 44.62
CA ASP A 509 25.68 -24.84 43.96
C ASP A 509 26.25 -24.44 42.59
N ILE A 510 27.46 -24.93 42.31
CA ILE A 510 28.20 -24.67 41.06
C ILE A 510 28.39 -26.00 40.34
N TYR A 511 28.13 -26.03 39.05
CA TYR A 511 28.29 -27.21 38.21
C TYR A 511 29.15 -26.89 37.00
N ASP A 512 30.14 -27.74 36.73
CA ASP A 512 31.11 -27.57 35.64
C ASP A 512 31.22 -28.85 34.81
N TYR A 513 30.90 -28.75 33.53
CA TYR A 513 30.83 -29.90 32.63
C TYR A 513 31.11 -29.51 31.18
N VAL A 514 31.47 -30.52 30.39
CA VAL A 514 31.63 -30.43 28.95
C VAL A 514 30.73 -31.47 28.30
N VAL A 515 29.97 -31.09 27.28
CA VAL A 515 29.24 -32.03 26.42
C VAL A 515 29.93 -32.06 25.06
N GLU A 516 30.39 -33.21 24.62
CA GLU A 516 31.01 -33.40 23.31
C GLU A 516 30.27 -34.46 22.49
N GLY A 517 30.64 -34.59 21.21
CA GLY A 517 29.99 -35.50 20.28
C GLY A 517 28.74 -34.93 19.61
N LEU A 518 28.50 -33.63 19.74
CA LEU A 518 27.36 -32.95 19.14
C LEU A 518 27.48 -32.92 17.59
N GLY A 519 26.34 -32.96 16.91
CA GLY A 519 26.24 -32.76 15.46
C GLY A 519 26.20 -31.28 15.05
N ALA A 520 26.28 -31.01 13.75
CA ALA A 520 26.41 -29.65 13.21
C ALA A 520 25.19 -28.71 13.43
N THR A 521 24.06 -29.24 13.92
CA THR A 521 22.82 -28.47 14.18
C THR A 521 22.24 -28.75 15.56
N THR A 522 23.02 -29.31 16.48
CA THR A 522 22.49 -29.84 17.75
C THR A 522 22.73 -28.90 18.92
N PHE A 523 21.81 -28.98 19.86
CA PHE A 523 21.90 -28.39 21.18
C PHE A 523 22.47 -29.44 22.14
N ALA A 524 23.24 -29.02 23.13
CA ALA A 524 23.45 -29.83 24.32
C ALA A 524 22.16 -29.83 25.14
N GLU A 525 21.74 -31.00 25.61
CA GLU A 525 20.64 -31.15 26.56
C GLU A 525 21.16 -31.84 27.81
N VAL A 526 21.19 -31.10 28.91
CA VAL A 526 21.85 -31.51 30.16
C VAL A 526 20.85 -31.47 31.31
N ILE A 527 20.75 -32.57 32.05
CA ILE A 527 19.99 -32.68 33.30
C ILE A 527 20.99 -32.65 34.45
N ILE A 528 20.75 -31.80 35.44
CA ILE A 528 21.55 -31.70 36.66
C ILE A 528 20.65 -32.09 37.84
N GLU A 529 21.05 -33.13 38.56
CA GLU A 529 20.46 -33.50 39.85
C GLU A 529 21.03 -32.57 40.93
N LEU A 530 20.18 -31.71 41.50
CA LEU A 530 20.63 -30.66 42.39
C LEU A 530 20.89 -31.20 43.80
N SER A 531 21.99 -30.75 44.41
CA SER A 531 22.34 -31.05 45.81
C SER A 531 21.50 -30.20 46.76
N THR A 532 21.22 -28.95 46.37
CA THR A 532 20.32 -28.03 47.07
C THR A 532 19.10 -27.73 46.19
N ALA A 533 17.90 -27.83 46.77
CA ALA A 533 16.69 -27.42 46.08
C ALA A 533 16.74 -25.92 45.72
N ILE A 534 16.22 -25.56 44.54
CA ILE A 534 16.28 -24.19 44.02
C ILE A 534 15.65 -23.21 45.03
N PRO A 535 16.39 -22.19 45.51
CA PRO A 535 15.85 -21.24 46.48
C PRO A 535 14.84 -20.26 45.85
N ALA A 536 14.12 -19.52 46.70
CA ALA A 536 13.25 -18.45 46.24
C ALA A 536 14.08 -17.33 45.59
N ALA A 537 13.57 -16.78 44.48
CA ALA A 537 14.24 -15.72 43.70
C ALA A 537 15.64 -16.09 43.16
N ALA A 538 15.89 -17.39 42.94
CA ALA A 538 17.12 -17.85 42.33
C ALA A 538 17.23 -17.39 40.86
N GLU A 539 18.45 -17.08 40.44
CA GLU A 539 18.84 -16.84 39.06
C GLU A 539 19.94 -17.83 38.65
N LEU A 540 19.99 -18.20 37.37
CA LEU A 540 21.06 -19.04 36.83
C LEU A 540 22.13 -18.15 36.22
N TYR A 541 23.37 -18.31 36.69
CA TYR A 541 24.54 -17.64 36.15
C TYR A 541 25.41 -18.64 35.43
N LYS A 542 26.16 -18.16 34.44
CA LYS A 542 27.21 -18.90 33.74
C LYS A 542 28.54 -18.19 33.92
N TYR A 543 29.62 -18.94 33.95
CA TYR A 543 30.98 -18.40 33.97
C TYR A 543 31.59 -18.45 32.58
N SER A 544 32.30 -17.40 32.20
CA SER A 544 33.09 -17.31 30.97
C SER A 544 34.51 -16.87 31.28
N LEU A 545 35.49 -17.35 30.50
CA LEU A 545 36.91 -17.00 30.70
C LEU A 545 37.18 -15.51 30.44
N VAL A 546 36.34 -14.83 29.65
CA VAL A 546 36.50 -13.42 29.27
C VAL A 546 35.71 -12.50 30.19
N ASN A 547 34.42 -12.77 30.37
CA ASN A 547 33.51 -11.85 31.07
C ASN A 547 33.32 -12.18 32.54
N GLY A 548 33.87 -13.30 33.02
CA GLY A 548 33.59 -13.81 34.35
C GLY A 548 32.15 -14.33 34.45
N TRP A 549 31.53 -14.15 35.62
CA TRP A 549 30.15 -14.55 35.89
C TRP A 549 29.15 -13.59 35.26
N SER A 550 28.17 -14.14 34.54
CA SER A 550 27.06 -13.40 33.93
C SER A 550 25.76 -14.18 34.02
N GLY A 551 24.61 -13.54 33.88
CA GLY A 551 23.33 -14.24 33.76
C GLY A 551 23.31 -15.23 32.59
N PHE A 552 22.63 -16.36 32.76
CA PHE A 552 22.37 -17.31 31.69
C PHE A 552 21.33 -16.72 30.73
N VAL A 553 21.59 -16.79 29.42
CA VAL A 553 20.71 -16.19 28.41
C VAL A 553 19.64 -17.18 27.98
N THR A 554 18.37 -16.80 28.02
CA THR A 554 17.26 -17.65 27.59
C THR A 554 16.60 -17.12 26.32
N ASN A 555 16.44 -17.98 25.31
CA ASN A 555 15.80 -17.69 24.02
C ASN A 555 15.33 -19.01 23.36
N ASP A 556 14.88 -18.98 22.11
CA ASP A 556 14.42 -20.18 21.40
C ASP A 556 15.49 -21.27 21.27
N ASP A 557 16.76 -20.86 21.31
CA ASP A 557 17.94 -21.73 21.21
C ASP A 557 18.49 -22.17 22.59
N ASN A 558 18.07 -21.52 23.68
CA ASN A 558 18.63 -21.74 25.01
C ASN A 558 17.53 -21.73 26.07
N THR A 559 17.29 -22.88 26.71
CA THR A 559 16.16 -23.00 27.66
C THR A 559 16.60 -23.48 29.02
N ILE A 560 15.94 -22.95 30.05
CA ILE A 560 16.02 -23.41 31.43
C ILE A 560 14.69 -24.06 31.76
N LYS A 561 14.73 -25.27 32.31
CA LYS A 561 13.56 -25.96 32.86
C LYS A 561 13.91 -26.56 34.21
N SER A 562 12.95 -26.65 35.13
CA SER A 562 13.16 -27.32 36.40
C SER A 562 11.94 -28.12 36.84
N LYS A 563 12.17 -29.08 37.74
CA LYS A 563 11.11 -29.90 38.34
C LYS A 563 11.52 -30.44 39.70
N THR A 564 10.54 -30.85 40.50
CA THR A 564 10.76 -31.57 41.76
C THR A 564 10.66 -33.07 41.49
N SER A 565 11.78 -33.77 41.63
CA SER A 565 11.89 -35.21 41.34
C SER A 565 13.07 -35.81 42.10
N GLU A 566 12.97 -37.09 42.48
CA GLU A 566 14.06 -37.81 43.15
C GLU A 566 15.20 -38.19 42.19
N THR A 567 14.88 -38.49 40.92
CA THR A 567 15.84 -39.03 39.93
C THR A 567 16.01 -38.16 38.68
N CYS A 568 15.24 -37.08 38.57
CA CYS A 568 15.15 -36.16 37.42
C CYS A 568 14.79 -36.78 36.05
N THR A 569 14.79 -38.10 35.95
CA THR A 569 14.57 -38.91 34.73
C THR A 569 13.18 -39.54 34.69
N ASP A 570 12.38 -39.34 35.73
CA ASP A 570 10.97 -39.75 35.73
C ASP A 570 10.14 -38.96 34.70
N ASN A 571 8.90 -39.43 34.50
CA ASN A 571 7.95 -38.84 33.55
C ASN A 571 7.22 -37.59 34.11
N SER A 572 7.62 -37.05 35.26
CA SER A 572 7.01 -35.81 35.76
C SER A 572 7.35 -34.63 34.84
N PRO A 573 6.39 -33.71 34.62
CA PRO A 573 6.55 -32.64 33.63
C PRO A 573 7.66 -31.67 34.03
N TRP A 574 8.37 -31.17 33.03
CA TRP A 574 9.32 -30.08 33.18
C TRP A 574 8.59 -28.74 33.08
N GLU A 575 8.85 -27.83 34.01
CA GLU A 575 8.31 -26.48 33.98
C GLU A 575 9.38 -25.50 33.46
N ILE A 576 8.98 -24.48 32.69
CA ILE A 576 9.90 -23.51 32.07
C ILE A 576 10.39 -22.49 33.10
N GLY A 577 11.70 -22.37 33.26
CA GLY A 577 12.36 -21.49 34.22
C GLY A 577 12.84 -22.21 35.50
N LEU A 578 13.24 -21.41 36.49
CA LEU A 578 13.67 -21.87 37.82
C LEU A 578 12.48 -21.82 38.80
N PHE A 579 12.03 -22.99 39.26
CA PHE A 579 10.95 -23.10 40.25
C PHE A 579 11.50 -23.36 41.64
N THR A 580 11.05 -22.57 42.62
CA THR A 580 11.46 -22.73 44.02
C THR A 580 11.10 -24.13 44.54
N GLY A 581 12.07 -24.78 45.18
CA GLY A 581 11.94 -26.13 45.71
C GLY A 581 12.24 -27.25 44.72
N ALA A 582 12.41 -26.95 43.44
CA ALA A 582 12.79 -27.95 42.45
C ALA A 582 14.19 -28.51 42.72
N THR A 583 14.35 -29.81 42.52
CA THR A 583 15.57 -30.60 42.78
C THR A 583 16.27 -31.03 41.50
N CYS A 584 15.71 -30.65 40.35
CA CYS A 584 16.20 -31.01 39.02
C CYS A 584 16.24 -29.78 38.13
N LEU A 585 17.34 -29.62 37.41
CA LEU A 585 17.52 -28.59 36.40
C LEU A 585 17.75 -29.25 35.05
N LYS A 586 17.13 -28.74 34.00
CA LYS A 586 17.34 -29.16 32.61
C LYS A 586 17.69 -27.95 31.78
N LEU A 587 18.83 -28.01 31.12
CA LEU A 587 19.37 -26.95 30.29
C LEU A 587 19.43 -27.42 28.84
N THR A 588 18.97 -26.56 27.93
CA THR A 588 19.24 -26.68 26.50
C THR A 588 20.20 -25.55 26.13
N ILE A 589 21.36 -25.88 25.57
CA ILE A 589 22.40 -24.92 25.21
C ILE A 589 22.77 -25.13 23.74
N LYS A 590 22.78 -24.06 22.96
CA LYS A 590 23.22 -24.10 21.56
C LYS A 590 24.74 -24.10 21.45
N ASP A 591 25.29 -25.09 20.73
CA ASP A 591 26.68 -25.13 20.29
C ASP A 591 26.98 -23.88 19.41
N GLY A 592 28.00 -23.12 19.79
CA GLY A 592 28.31 -21.80 19.24
C GLY A 592 27.40 -20.66 19.69
N GLY A 593 26.51 -20.91 20.65
CA GLY A 593 25.53 -19.98 21.19
C GLY A 593 26.05 -19.09 22.32
N GLU A 594 25.16 -18.29 22.91
CA GLU A 594 25.54 -17.34 23.97
C GLU A 594 25.93 -17.99 25.30
N ASN A 595 25.43 -19.21 25.58
CA ASN A 595 25.74 -19.95 26.80
C ASN A 595 26.81 -21.02 26.63
N ASP A 596 27.34 -21.18 25.42
CA ASP A 596 28.47 -22.03 25.14
C ASP A 596 29.77 -21.25 25.36
N THR A 597 30.65 -21.81 26.18
CA THR A 597 31.84 -21.13 26.70
C THR A 597 33.15 -21.76 26.27
N ASP A 598 33.10 -22.64 25.26
CA ASP A 598 34.24 -23.38 24.72
C ASP A 598 35.17 -22.54 23.80
N GLY A 599 34.78 -21.30 23.52
CA GLY A 599 35.47 -20.38 22.62
C GLY A 599 36.77 -19.78 23.18
N ASN A 600 37.45 -18.99 22.35
CA ASN A 600 38.72 -18.37 22.76
C ASN A 600 38.53 -17.20 23.77
N GLN A 601 39.61 -16.86 24.48
CA GLN A 601 39.64 -15.77 25.47
C GLN A 601 39.55 -14.35 24.87
N VAL A 602 39.16 -14.18 23.59
CA VAL A 602 39.06 -12.86 22.94
C VAL A 602 37.61 -12.37 22.92
N ASN A 603 36.65 -13.25 22.62
CA ASN A 603 35.22 -12.87 22.56
C ASN A 603 34.29 -13.82 23.35
N ASN A 604 34.79 -14.98 23.80
CA ASN A 604 34.02 -16.03 24.50
C ASN A 604 32.67 -16.36 23.85
N LYS A 605 32.55 -16.17 22.53
CA LYS A 605 31.44 -16.76 21.79
C LYS A 605 31.86 -18.19 21.52
N GLY A 606 31.02 -19.15 21.92
CA GLY A 606 31.25 -20.55 21.59
C GLY A 606 31.51 -20.72 20.10
N GLN A 607 32.32 -21.71 19.74
CA GLN A 607 32.51 -22.06 18.33
C GLN A 607 31.57 -23.20 17.98
N VAL A 608 30.99 -23.19 16.77
CA VAL A 608 30.18 -24.33 16.28
C VAL A 608 31.11 -25.50 15.95
N ASN A 609 31.60 -26.19 16.98
CA ASN A 609 32.66 -27.18 16.86
C ASN A 609 32.22 -28.58 17.34
N GLY A 610 30.96 -28.76 17.73
CA GLY A 610 30.42 -30.03 18.22
C GLY A 610 30.58 -30.24 19.73
N VAL A 611 30.88 -29.18 20.49
CA VAL A 611 31.15 -29.22 21.92
C VAL A 611 30.45 -28.05 22.60
N VAL A 612 29.96 -28.27 23.81
CA VAL A 612 29.48 -27.20 24.68
C VAL A 612 30.21 -27.32 26.00
N GLU A 613 30.97 -26.29 26.36
CA GLU A 613 31.53 -26.14 27.71
C GLU A 613 30.64 -25.20 28.51
N SER A 614 30.30 -25.61 29.74
CA SER A 614 29.45 -24.79 30.60
C SER A 614 29.77 -24.96 32.07
N THR A 615 30.04 -23.84 32.72
CA THR A 615 30.06 -23.72 34.17
C THR A 615 28.89 -22.86 34.61
N VAL A 616 27.96 -23.42 35.37
CA VAL A 616 26.74 -22.73 35.82
C VAL A 616 26.66 -22.67 37.34
N SER A 617 26.00 -21.65 37.87
CA SER A 617 25.70 -21.55 39.29
C SER A 617 24.29 -21.02 39.52
N ILE A 618 23.64 -21.56 40.55
CA ILE A 618 22.35 -21.08 41.04
C ILE A 618 22.62 -20.04 42.13
N VAL A 619 22.25 -18.79 41.87
CA VAL A 619 22.62 -17.64 42.71
C VAL A 619 21.36 -16.98 43.27
N ILE A 620 21.42 -16.53 44.52
CA ILE A 620 20.42 -15.60 45.06
C ILE A 620 21.02 -14.19 44.93
N PRO A 621 20.45 -13.31 44.08
CA PRO A 621 20.96 -11.95 43.94
C PRO A 621 20.80 -11.18 45.25
N THR A 622 21.86 -10.53 45.72
CA THR A 622 21.78 -9.62 46.88
C THR A 622 21.14 -8.29 46.50
N PRO A 623 20.26 -7.72 47.34
CA PRO A 623 19.74 -6.38 47.12
C PRO A 623 20.81 -5.32 47.41
N SER A 624 21.74 -5.11 46.49
CA SER A 624 22.67 -3.95 46.50
C SER A 624 23.36 -3.78 45.15
N ASP A 625 22.67 -3.13 44.20
CA ASP A 625 23.20 -2.07 43.32
C ASP A 625 22.10 -1.61 42.34
N ILE A 626 21.02 -1.00 42.88
CA ILE A 626 20.22 -0.03 42.11
C ILE A 626 20.90 1.31 42.36
N GLY A 627 21.88 1.63 41.51
CA GLY A 627 22.76 2.78 41.66
C GLY A 627 23.21 3.39 40.33
N GLY A 628 22.24 3.77 39.48
CA GLY A 628 22.32 4.88 38.53
C GLY A 628 23.40 4.92 37.45
N SER A 629 23.01 4.62 36.20
CA SER A 629 23.42 5.41 35.02
C SER A 629 22.33 5.29 33.95
N GLY A 630 21.85 6.43 33.45
CA GLY A 630 20.61 6.56 32.68
C GLY A 630 20.69 6.20 31.19
N ASP A 631 19.48 6.24 30.61
CA ASP A 631 19.10 6.14 29.19
C ASP A 631 19.40 4.79 28.49
N SER A 632 18.53 4.19 27.68
CA SER A 632 17.20 4.55 27.16
C SER A 632 16.66 3.29 26.45
N GLY A 633 15.37 2.95 26.59
CA GLY A 633 14.67 2.13 25.59
C GLY A 633 13.88 0.91 26.10
N SER A 634 12.55 1.06 26.06
CA SER A 634 11.53 0.02 25.85
C SER A 634 11.30 -1.04 26.94
N GLY A 635 10.52 -0.66 27.96
CA GLY A 635 9.92 -1.59 28.92
C GLY A 635 8.67 -2.29 28.36
N GLY A 636 8.79 -3.58 28.04
CA GLY A 636 7.66 -4.51 27.93
C GLY A 636 7.26 -5.00 29.32
N GLY A 637 5.99 -4.84 29.68
CA GLY A 637 5.46 -5.18 31.00
C GLY A 637 5.35 -6.70 31.24
N GLY A 638 5.95 -7.16 32.34
CA GLY A 638 5.75 -8.50 32.90
C GLY A 638 4.99 -8.41 34.22
N CYS A 639 3.80 -9.01 34.27
CA CYS A 639 2.95 -9.06 35.45
C CYS A 639 3.48 -10.10 36.45
N VAL A 640 3.74 -9.68 37.69
CA VAL A 640 4.06 -10.57 38.82
C VAL A 640 2.77 -11.21 39.34
N TYR A 641 2.71 -12.55 39.35
CA TYR A 641 1.59 -13.33 39.90
C TYR A 641 1.73 -13.48 41.42
N ASN A 642 0.71 -13.04 42.17
CA ASN A 642 0.62 -13.22 43.63
C ASN A 642 -0.42 -14.32 43.95
N PRO A 643 -0.03 -15.46 44.54
CA PRO A 643 -0.92 -16.61 44.74
C PRO A 643 -1.94 -16.46 45.88
N ASN A 644 -2.01 -15.34 46.60
CA ASN A 644 -2.91 -15.16 47.76
C ASN A 644 -3.93 -14.00 47.65
N ALA A 645 -4.25 -13.51 46.46
CA ALA A 645 -5.30 -12.49 46.29
C ALA A 645 -6.66 -13.15 45.94
N PRO A 646 -7.79 -12.75 46.57
CA PRO A 646 -9.10 -13.30 46.24
C PRO A 646 -9.48 -12.90 44.81
N ALA A 647 -9.97 -13.89 44.04
CA ALA A 647 -10.30 -13.78 42.63
C ALA A 647 -11.18 -12.56 42.33
N ARG A 648 -10.63 -11.59 41.60
CA ARG A 648 -11.42 -10.55 40.93
C ARG A 648 -11.64 -11.01 39.50
N PHE A 649 -12.86 -11.43 39.20
CA PHE A 649 -13.30 -11.71 37.84
C PHE A 649 -13.25 -10.41 37.02
N ASP A 650 -12.41 -10.40 35.99
CA ASP A 650 -12.26 -9.27 35.09
C ASP A 650 -13.44 -9.22 34.10
N MET A 651 -14.34 -8.24 34.29
CA MET A 651 -15.49 -8.00 33.41
C MET A 651 -15.09 -7.64 31.96
N GLY A 652 -13.83 -7.25 31.70
CA GLY A 652 -13.35 -6.90 30.37
C GLY A 652 -13.25 -8.11 29.42
N PHE A 653 -12.83 -9.27 29.93
CA PHE A 653 -12.72 -10.49 29.13
C PHE A 653 -14.07 -11.07 28.72
N ILE A 654 -15.09 -10.94 29.58
CA ILE A 654 -16.46 -11.35 29.25
C ILE A 654 -17.08 -10.41 28.21
N LEU A 655 -16.81 -9.11 28.27
CA LEU A 655 -17.29 -8.14 27.27
C LEU A 655 -16.68 -8.41 25.88
N LEU A 656 -15.40 -8.79 25.81
CA LEU A 656 -14.72 -9.14 24.55
C LEU A 656 -15.23 -10.45 23.94
N MET A 657 -15.53 -11.48 24.76
CA MET A 657 -16.18 -12.70 24.27
C MET A 657 -17.60 -12.45 23.78
N VAL A 658 -18.37 -11.58 24.44
CA VAL A 658 -19.74 -11.22 24.03
C VAL A 658 -19.73 -10.38 22.74
N LEU A 659 -18.77 -9.48 22.56
CA LEU A 659 -18.60 -8.71 21.32
C LEU A 659 -18.10 -9.59 20.15
N GLY A 660 -17.22 -10.56 20.42
CA GLY A 660 -16.76 -11.54 19.42
C GLY A 660 -17.90 -12.47 18.95
N ALA A 661 -18.73 -12.94 19.87
CA ALA A 661 -19.92 -13.72 19.54
C ALA A 661 -20.98 -12.89 18.77
N TYR A 662 -21.15 -11.62 19.12
CA TYR A 662 -22.04 -10.69 18.39
C TYR A 662 -21.55 -10.42 16.96
N TYR A 663 -20.24 -10.27 16.75
CA TYR A 663 -19.63 -10.08 15.44
C TYR A 663 -19.81 -11.31 14.53
N LEU A 664 -19.62 -12.51 15.07
CA LEU A 664 -19.82 -13.77 14.33
C LEU A 664 -21.30 -14.03 13.97
N LEU A 665 -22.24 -13.65 14.84
CA LEU A 665 -23.68 -13.73 14.56
C LEU A 665 -24.14 -12.70 13.51
N ARG A 666 -23.50 -11.53 13.42
CA ARG A 666 -23.81 -10.50 12.41
C ARG A 666 -23.26 -10.86 11.02
N ARG A 667 -22.10 -11.53 10.94
CA ARG A 667 -21.52 -12.00 9.66
C ARG A 667 -22.34 -13.14 9.04
N LYS A 668 -22.98 -13.98 9.85
CA LYS A 668 -23.86 -15.07 9.36
C LYS A 668 -25.22 -14.59 8.82
N ARG A 669 -25.66 -13.36 9.12
CA ARG A 669 -26.91 -12.76 8.61
C ARG A 669 -26.76 -12.01 7.27
N ARG A 670 -25.54 -11.84 6.74
CA ARG A 670 -25.28 -11.23 5.41
C ARG A 670 -25.13 -12.24 4.27
N LEU A 671 -25.21 -13.54 4.56
CA LEU A 671 -25.18 -14.64 3.57
C LEU A 671 -26.56 -15.28 3.32
N ILE A 672 -27.61 -14.69 3.89
CA ILE A 672 -29.01 -15.04 3.61
C ILE A 672 -29.77 -13.72 3.42
N ARG A 673 -29.55 -13.07 2.27
CA ARG A 673 -30.48 -12.15 1.62
C ARG A 673 -30.09 -11.97 0.17
#